data_AF-A0AAE1W786-F1
#
_entry.id   AF-A0AAE1W786-F1
#
_cell.length_a   1.000
_cell.length_b   1.000
_cell.length_c   1.000
_cell.angle_alpha   90.00
_cell.angle_beta   90.00
_cell.angle_gamma   90.00
#
_symmetry.space_group_name_H-M   'P 1'
#
loop_
_entity.id
_entity.type
_entity.pdbx_description
1 polymer ?
#
loop_
_entity_poly.entity_id
_entity_poly.type
_entity_poly.pdbx_seq_one_letter_code
_entity_poly.pdbx_strand_id
1 'polypeptide(L)'
;MNIINLSSWSMDIARLNQLLLQPSGTSIWLKISALLKTRERRKQGNERNGEGRRKKSWMLTLARIKQFTPTNTAPSNEPVQNADDNIYPGDVEPTLIFILHEKGIVVLNNEQGFSANNIRALCDVGNSTKKGHKAGYIGKKGIGFKSVFRVTDAPEIHSNGFHIKFDITEGQIGFVLPTVVPPCDIDLYTRLASADAGSMDQNYWKTCIMLPFRSNLSEGFAMNNILSMFMDLHPSLLLFLHRLRCIEFRNILDDSLIVMRKEVLGDGLVEVALGNEKMTWFVETGEGGYVPVLDQQPVFAFLPLRKYGLKFILQGDFVLPSSREEVDGNSPWNQWLLSEYPNLFVSAEKSFCDLPCYRGSPGKAITAFMSFIPLVGEVHGFFSSLPRMLISKLRMSNCLILEGDGKEWVPPCKVLRNWNEQTRFLLPDSLLHEHLGLGFLNKDIVLSDSLAKSLGVEDYGPKILLRVISSLCRTDNGLKSMGLSWLSSLLSTLYVMSSQSFMQTSPSFLTESDFIIDLQKTPFIPLSDGKYGSLDQGTVWLHTEVVGQGISDEYLLKAFPKLYSKLRIVSPNLLAAAISIEGSCSDTTIVENVIKMLYKVGVQRLAVHDIVKVHILPAISDDKNTVGKEELMTEYLAFAMFHLQSSCATCSVERGGLIVELRERALILTNYGYKRSNEVPIHFSREYGNPVDVNKLISGLDMKWHEIDSAYVKHPITKSMSGGVLKWRNFFQEIGVTDFVQVVQVDKSVPDISLVNSKDIVCNKDIMSSDSVVKNWESEELFHFLSWISSRDDVEKSKILVDILDRLWDDHFSNKVTGDCDDSSGEFKPFKSSFISNLQDFPWMVSSINNKLHYPKDLFHDCVAVNSVLGISAPYTVPKVKSEKLLANIGLKTQVTLDDALTVLRLWRRCEAPLRASVSQMSNFYAFLWKGMTLSKKKIIEELRAGPFIFVPNTSGYSDGDIVPGALLSPQEVYWHDNIGSVDRVKPVNPASIASSRNRKIMLYNLYPNLHEFFVDECGVNEGPPLCSYLEILLQLSNITLPHQAGKRVFDVFLMWDDALKSGLMSCEDVAYLKESLLKKEYTVLPTRQDKWVSLHASFGLICWCDDDNLGREFGHLDGVDFLCFGESAHAENQMLQAKVSVVMQRLGIPALSEVAY
;
A
#
# COMPACT_ATOMS: atom_id res chain seq x y z
N MET A 1 60.06 -49.09 -58.89
CA MET A 1 60.78 -49.75 -60.00
C MET A 1 60.07 -51.05 -60.35
N ASN A 2 59.39 -51.08 -61.49
CA ASN A 2 59.29 -52.23 -62.42
C ASN A 2 58.34 -51.83 -63.54
N ILE A 3 58.96 -51.31 -64.61
CA ILE A 3 58.36 -51.17 -65.93
C ILE A 3 58.27 -52.59 -66.50
N ILE A 4 57.08 -53.06 -66.85
CA ILE A 4 56.91 -54.18 -67.77
C ILE A 4 56.21 -53.66 -69.02
N ASN A 5 56.96 -53.75 -70.12
CA ASN A 5 56.63 -53.45 -71.50
C ASN A 5 55.34 -54.14 -71.98
N LEU A 6 54.41 -53.37 -72.53
CA LEU A 6 53.24 -53.84 -73.30
C LEU A 6 53.49 -53.67 -74.82
N SER A 7 54.64 -54.13 -75.31
CA SER A 7 55.01 -54.00 -76.73
C SER A 7 54.53 -55.16 -77.63
N SER A 8 53.69 -56.08 -77.14
CA SER A 8 53.15 -57.19 -77.96
C SER A 8 51.67 -57.05 -78.35
N TRP A 9 51.01 -55.93 -78.03
CA TRP A 9 49.57 -55.74 -78.28
C TRP A 9 49.26 -54.86 -79.51
N SER A 10 50.25 -54.18 -80.11
CA SER A 10 50.00 -53.24 -81.21
C SER A 10 50.02 -53.86 -82.61
N MET A 11 50.57 -55.07 -82.79
CA MET A 11 50.64 -55.71 -84.12
C MET A 11 49.32 -56.38 -84.57
N ASP A 12 48.42 -56.76 -83.66
CA ASP A 12 47.14 -57.41 -84.02
C ASP A 12 45.97 -56.42 -84.22
N ILE A 13 46.06 -55.20 -83.68
CA ILE A 13 45.03 -54.16 -83.84
C ILE A 13 45.11 -53.52 -85.24
N ALA A 14 46.30 -53.43 -85.83
CA ALA A 14 46.50 -52.90 -87.18
C ALA A 14 45.86 -53.78 -88.28
N ARG A 15 45.84 -55.11 -88.11
CA ARG A 15 45.13 -56.04 -89.02
C ARG A 15 43.60 -56.00 -88.85
N LEU A 16 43.11 -55.68 -87.66
CA LEU A 16 41.69 -55.53 -87.36
C LEU A 16 41.07 -54.26 -87.95
N ASN A 17 41.83 -53.16 -88.01
CA ASN A 17 41.38 -51.90 -88.60
C ASN A 17 41.33 -51.95 -90.15
N GLN A 18 42.15 -52.78 -90.81
CA GLN A 18 42.11 -52.91 -92.29
C GLN A 18 40.92 -53.73 -92.80
N LEU A 19 40.31 -54.59 -91.97
CA LEU A 19 39.15 -55.42 -92.35
C LEU A 19 37.80 -54.71 -92.21
N LEU A 20 37.76 -53.50 -91.64
CA LEU A 20 36.53 -52.75 -91.32
C LEU A 20 36.13 -51.69 -92.37
N LEU A 21 36.81 -51.62 -93.52
CA LEU A 21 36.56 -50.62 -94.58
C LEU A 21 35.87 -51.18 -95.85
N GLN A 22 35.21 -52.33 -95.79
CA GLN A 22 34.47 -52.89 -96.93
C GLN A 22 32.97 -53.06 -96.62
N PRO A 23 32.05 -52.61 -97.50
CA PRO A 23 30.62 -52.66 -97.26
C PRO A 23 30.01 -53.97 -97.78
N SER A 24 29.77 -54.95 -96.90
CA SER A 24 28.72 -55.97 -97.07
C SER A 24 28.44 -56.71 -95.75
N GLY A 25 27.19 -56.67 -95.30
CA GLY A 25 26.75 -56.85 -93.92
C GLY A 25 26.53 -58.28 -93.40
N THR A 26 26.91 -59.34 -94.11
CA THR A 26 26.57 -60.71 -93.68
C THR A 26 27.78 -61.62 -93.36
N SER A 27 29.01 -61.24 -93.72
CA SER A 27 30.21 -62.08 -93.47
C SER A 27 30.98 -61.74 -92.18
N ILE A 28 30.78 -60.54 -91.62
CA ILE A 28 31.57 -60.01 -90.50
C ILE A 28 31.18 -60.64 -89.14
N TRP A 29 29.90 -60.89 -88.90
CA TRP A 29 29.43 -61.43 -87.62
C TRP A 29 29.74 -62.92 -87.42
N LEU A 30 29.75 -63.73 -88.49
CA LEU A 30 30.19 -65.13 -88.45
C LEU A 30 31.69 -65.25 -88.10
N LYS A 31 32.52 -64.30 -88.55
CA LYS A 31 33.96 -64.25 -88.23
C LYS A 31 34.24 -63.76 -86.80
N ILE A 32 33.46 -62.79 -86.28
CA ILE A 32 33.57 -62.32 -84.90
C ILE A 32 33.08 -63.38 -83.89
N SER A 33 32.00 -64.09 -84.20
CA SER A 33 31.49 -65.22 -83.41
C SER A 33 32.49 -66.38 -83.31
N ALA A 34 33.19 -66.72 -84.41
CA ALA A 34 34.24 -67.73 -84.41
C ALA A 34 35.49 -67.34 -83.59
N LEU A 35 35.86 -66.05 -83.59
CA LEU A 35 36.98 -65.49 -82.80
C LEU A 35 36.67 -65.38 -81.30
N LEU A 36 35.40 -65.16 -80.93
CA LEU A 36 34.97 -65.14 -79.52
C LEU A 36 34.88 -66.55 -78.93
N LYS A 37 34.39 -67.55 -79.68
CA LYS A 37 34.41 -68.98 -79.25
C LYS A 37 35.82 -69.55 -79.06
N THR A 38 36.80 -69.08 -79.84
CA THR A 38 38.23 -69.46 -79.64
C THR A 38 38.85 -68.82 -78.40
N ARG A 39 38.35 -67.64 -77.98
CA ARG A 39 38.75 -66.96 -76.73
C ARG A 39 38.21 -67.65 -75.48
N GLU A 40 37.09 -68.37 -75.60
CA GLU A 40 36.46 -69.18 -74.54
C GLU A 40 37.20 -70.50 -74.31
N ARG A 41 37.61 -71.21 -75.38
CA ARG A 41 38.42 -72.45 -75.26
C ARG A 41 39.82 -72.23 -74.68
N ARG A 42 40.44 -71.07 -74.92
CA ARG A 42 41.73 -70.69 -74.29
C ARG A 42 41.61 -70.29 -72.82
N LYS A 43 40.41 -69.96 -72.33
CA LYS A 43 40.15 -69.62 -70.91
C LYS A 43 39.89 -70.85 -70.03
N GLN A 44 39.38 -71.96 -70.57
CA GLN A 44 39.16 -73.20 -69.81
C GLN A 44 40.47 -73.94 -69.43
N GLY A 45 41.60 -73.62 -70.06
CA GLY A 45 42.88 -74.30 -69.79
C GLY A 45 43.71 -73.77 -68.62
N ASN A 46 43.26 -72.73 -67.90
CA ASN A 46 44.09 -72.06 -66.87
C ASN A 46 43.36 -71.87 -65.53
N GLU A 47 42.45 -72.78 -65.18
CA GLU A 47 41.74 -72.80 -63.89
C GLU A 47 42.35 -73.81 -62.91
N ARG A 48 43.48 -73.47 -62.28
CA ARG A 48 43.76 -73.88 -60.89
C ARG A 48 44.44 -72.71 -60.20
N ASN A 49 43.90 -72.30 -59.06
CA ASN A 49 44.33 -71.18 -58.18
C ASN A 49 43.66 -69.82 -58.43
N GLY A 50 42.37 -69.72 -58.13
CA GLY A 50 41.69 -68.42 -58.06
C GLY A 50 40.24 -68.43 -57.55
N GLU A 51 39.76 -69.50 -56.93
CA GLU A 51 38.32 -69.71 -56.72
C GLU A 51 37.71 -68.96 -55.51
N GLY A 52 38.51 -68.51 -54.53
CA GLY A 52 37.98 -67.93 -53.29
C GLY A 52 37.67 -66.42 -53.30
N ARG A 53 38.43 -65.61 -54.07
CA ARG A 53 38.30 -64.13 -54.05
C ARG A 53 37.39 -63.57 -55.15
N ARG A 54 37.28 -64.26 -56.29
CA ARG A 54 36.36 -63.86 -57.36
C ARG A 54 34.91 -64.20 -57.01
N LYS A 55 34.61 -65.38 -56.47
CA LYS A 55 33.23 -65.74 -56.06
C LYS A 55 32.61 -64.73 -55.08
N LYS A 56 33.37 -64.17 -54.11
CA LYS A 56 32.86 -63.13 -53.19
C LYS A 56 32.63 -61.76 -53.85
N SER A 57 33.52 -61.30 -54.73
CA SER A 57 33.34 -60.02 -55.45
C SER A 57 32.20 -60.08 -56.48
N TRP A 58 31.98 -61.25 -57.10
CA TRP A 58 30.89 -61.47 -58.05
C TRP A 58 29.56 -61.67 -57.35
N MET A 59 29.50 -62.42 -56.24
CA MET A 59 28.29 -62.53 -55.42
C MET A 59 27.88 -61.20 -54.77
N LEU A 60 28.83 -60.35 -54.35
CA LEU A 60 28.54 -58.99 -53.86
C LEU A 60 28.09 -58.04 -54.99
N THR A 61 28.53 -58.26 -56.23
CA THR A 61 28.05 -57.48 -57.40
C THR A 61 26.67 -57.96 -57.87
N LEU A 62 26.39 -59.26 -57.81
CA LEU A 62 25.06 -59.85 -58.04
C LEU A 62 24.06 -59.50 -56.93
N ALA A 63 24.51 -59.46 -55.67
CA ALA A 63 23.72 -58.96 -54.55
C ALA A 63 23.47 -57.44 -54.69
N ARG A 64 24.44 -56.66 -55.18
CA ARG A 64 24.24 -55.24 -55.52
C ARG A 64 23.28 -55.06 -56.70
N ILE A 65 23.26 -55.93 -57.71
CA ILE A 65 22.30 -55.82 -58.84
C ILE A 65 20.89 -56.26 -58.41
N LYS A 66 20.75 -57.29 -57.56
CA LYS A 66 19.46 -57.64 -56.92
C LYS A 66 18.99 -56.61 -55.87
N GLN A 67 19.91 -55.90 -55.22
CA GLN A 67 19.63 -54.79 -54.28
C GLN A 67 19.42 -53.43 -54.96
N PHE A 68 19.59 -53.33 -56.27
CA PHE A 68 19.20 -52.13 -57.06
C PHE A 68 17.76 -52.21 -57.59
N THR A 69 17.02 -53.27 -57.24
CA THR A 69 15.58 -53.38 -57.43
C THR A 69 14.91 -53.74 -56.11
N PRO A 70 14.99 -52.84 -55.12
CA PRO A 70 13.79 -52.54 -54.36
C PRO A 70 13.69 -51.02 -54.25
N THR A 71 12.70 -50.44 -54.95
CA THR A 71 12.05 -49.17 -54.63
C THR A 71 11.09 -48.78 -55.77
N ASN A 72 10.05 -48.00 -55.46
CA ASN A 72 8.82 -47.78 -56.23
C ASN A 72 8.99 -46.89 -57.50
N THR A 73 10.04 -47.10 -58.30
CA THR A 73 10.13 -46.46 -59.61
C THR A 73 9.35 -47.28 -60.64
N ALA A 74 8.37 -46.64 -61.27
CA ALA A 74 7.60 -47.24 -62.35
C ALA A 74 8.55 -47.56 -63.52
N PRO A 75 8.47 -48.76 -64.14
CA PRO A 75 9.25 -49.13 -65.34
C PRO A 75 9.06 -48.16 -66.52
N SER A 76 8.05 -47.28 -66.47
CA SER A 76 7.67 -46.32 -67.50
C SER A 76 8.57 -45.07 -67.57
N ASN A 77 9.20 -44.62 -66.48
CA ASN A 77 9.95 -43.34 -66.46
C ASN A 77 11.34 -43.42 -67.15
N GLU A 78 12.02 -44.57 -67.09
CA GLU A 78 13.35 -44.71 -67.69
C GLU A 78 13.32 -44.80 -69.23
N PRO A 79 12.38 -45.51 -69.87
CA PRO A 79 12.20 -45.44 -71.32
C PRO A 79 11.86 -44.02 -71.80
N VAL A 80 11.07 -43.25 -71.03
CA VAL A 80 10.76 -41.84 -71.35
C VAL A 80 12.02 -40.97 -71.32
N GLN A 81 12.90 -41.14 -70.32
CA GLN A 81 14.16 -40.40 -70.30
C GLN A 81 15.10 -40.80 -71.45
N ASN A 82 15.22 -42.11 -71.71
CA ASN A 82 16.02 -42.59 -72.83
C ASN A 82 15.49 -42.06 -74.16
N ALA A 83 14.17 -41.88 -74.28
CA ALA A 83 13.53 -41.25 -75.43
C ALA A 83 13.87 -39.76 -75.52
N ASP A 84 13.74 -39.01 -74.44
CA ASP A 84 14.10 -37.58 -74.40
C ASP A 84 15.57 -37.32 -74.76
N ASP A 85 16.48 -38.23 -74.40
CA ASP A 85 17.90 -38.14 -74.74
C ASP A 85 18.21 -38.44 -76.22
N ASN A 86 17.28 -39.07 -76.95
CA ASN A 86 17.50 -39.49 -78.33
C ASN A 86 17.58 -38.29 -79.28
N ILE A 87 18.15 -38.54 -80.46
CA ILE A 87 18.25 -37.56 -81.54
C ILE A 87 17.09 -37.80 -82.49
N TYR A 88 16.32 -36.74 -82.74
CA TYR A 88 15.17 -36.74 -83.64
C TYR A 88 15.51 -35.96 -84.92
N PRO A 89 14.97 -36.35 -86.09
CA PRO A 89 14.98 -35.50 -87.28
C PRO A 89 14.30 -34.14 -87.03
N GLY A 90 14.66 -33.10 -87.79
CA GLY A 90 14.19 -31.72 -87.53
C GLY A 90 12.75 -31.43 -87.96
N ASP A 91 12.17 -32.32 -88.76
CA ASP A 91 10.84 -32.23 -89.38
C ASP A 91 9.79 -33.12 -88.71
N VAL A 92 10.15 -33.79 -87.60
CA VAL A 92 9.24 -34.69 -86.88
C VAL A 92 8.92 -34.16 -85.48
N GLU A 93 7.73 -34.46 -85.00
CA GLU A 93 7.43 -34.33 -83.58
C GLU A 93 8.08 -35.47 -82.81
N PRO A 94 8.96 -35.21 -81.83
CA PRO A 94 9.55 -36.28 -81.01
C PRO A 94 8.47 -37.01 -80.18
N THR A 95 8.22 -38.27 -80.52
CA THR A 95 7.11 -39.07 -79.98
C THR A 95 7.57 -40.44 -79.48
N LEU A 96 7.02 -40.86 -78.34
CA LEU A 96 7.20 -42.18 -77.74
C LEU A 96 5.85 -42.87 -77.56
N ILE A 97 5.68 -44.07 -78.12
CA ILE A 97 4.44 -44.86 -77.99
C ILE A 97 4.72 -46.12 -77.19
N PHE A 98 3.86 -46.39 -76.21
CA PHE A 98 3.78 -47.66 -75.49
C PHE A 98 2.52 -48.40 -75.93
N ILE A 99 2.66 -49.64 -76.39
CA ILE A 99 1.56 -50.50 -76.82
C ILE A 99 1.51 -51.70 -75.89
N LEU A 100 0.45 -51.82 -75.10
CA LEU A 100 0.19 -52.97 -74.24
C LEU A 100 -0.67 -54.00 -74.98
N HIS A 101 -0.22 -55.25 -75.00
CA HIS A 101 -0.96 -56.38 -75.57
C HIS A 101 -0.81 -57.65 -74.73
N GLU A 102 -1.58 -58.70 -75.01
CA GLU A 102 -1.68 -59.92 -74.17
C GLU A 102 -0.34 -60.61 -73.86
N LYS A 103 0.67 -60.45 -74.73
CA LYS A 103 1.95 -61.18 -74.64
C LYS A 103 3.12 -60.29 -74.20
N GLY A 104 2.93 -58.98 -74.05
CA GLY A 104 4.01 -58.06 -73.71
C GLY A 104 3.70 -56.59 -73.95
N ILE A 105 4.74 -55.77 -73.82
CA ILE A 105 4.71 -54.33 -74.12
C ILE A 105 5.62 -54.07 -75.32
N VAL A 106 5.15 -53.28 -76.27
CA VAL A 106 5.95 -52.77 -77.39
C VAL A 106 6.17 -51.27 -77.21
N VAL A 107 7.41 -50.82 -77.38
CA VAL A 107 7.79 -49.40 -77.29
C VAL A 107 8.28 -48.94 -78.65
N LEU A 108 7.60 -47.95 -79.24
CA LEU A 108 7.98 -47.32 -80.50
C LEU A 108 8.52 -45.91 -80.26
N ASN A 109 9.59 -45.55 -80.94
CA ASN A 109 10.17 -44.21 -80.88
C ASN A 109 10.63 -43.79 -82.29
N ASN A 110 10.26 -42.58 -82.71
CA ASN A 110 10.59 -42.01 -84.02
C ASN A 110 11.97 -41.29 -84.08
N GLU A 111 12.88 -41.67 -83.19
CA GLU A 111 14.29 -41.24 -83.20
C GLU A 111 15.04 -41.64 -84.49
N GLN A 112 16.29 -41.18 -84.66
CA GLN A 112 17.15 -41.59 -85.78
C GLN A 112 17.56 -43.08 -85.77
N GLY A 113 17.33 -43.79 -84.66
CA GLY A 113 17.63 -45.21 -84.49
C GLY A 113 18.97 -45.50 -83.80
N PHE A 114 19.18 -46.76 -83.41
CA PHE A 114 20.41 -47.19 -82.72
C PHE A 114 21.62 -47.20 -83.67
N SER A 115 22.73 -46.62 -83.21
CA SER A 115 24.03 -46.78 -83.84
C SER A 115 24.76 -48.01 -83.31
N ALA A 116 25.79 -48.47 -84.02
CA ALA A 116 26.68 -49.52 -83.54
C ALA A 116 27.32 -49.17 -82.17
N ASN A 117 27.54 -47.89 -81.88
CA ASN A 117 28.05 -47.44 -80.58
C ASN A 117 27.00 -47.59 -79.47
N ASN A 118 25.71 -47.39 -79.78
CA ASN A 118 24.63 -47.62 -78.82
C ASN A 118 24.50 -49.11 -78.46
N ILE A 119 24.58 -49.99 -79.45
CA ILE A 119 24.54 -51.45 -79.24
C ILE A 119 25.75 -51.90 -78.41
N ARG A 120 26.97 -51.43 -78.73
CA ARG A 120 28.16 -51.72 -77.91
C ARG A 120 27.98 -51.26 -76.46
N ALA A 121 27.43 -50.07 -76.25
CA ALA A 121 27.19 -49.52 -74.90
C ALA A 121 26.17 -50.36 -74.10
N LEU A 122 25.17 -50.95 -74.76
CA LEU A 122 24.24 -51.88 -74.13
C LEU A 122 24.88 -53.22 -73.74
N CYS A 123 25.86 -53.69 -74.52
CA CYS A 123 26.52 -54.99 -74.32
C CYS A 123 27.76 -54.95 -73.39
N ASP A 124 28.30 -53.78 -73.08
CA ASP A 124 29.55 -53.66 -72.32
C ASP A 124 29.33 -53.78 -70.81
N VAL A 125 29.88 -54.83 -70.20
CA VAL A 125 29.79 -55.08 -68.74
C VAL A 125 31.06 -54.60 -68.07
N GLY A 126 30.98 -53.44 -67.44
CA GLY A 126 31.99 -52.98 -66.48
C GLY A 126 32.92 -51.85 -66.93
N ASN A 127 32.85 -51.40 -68.20
CA ASN A 127 33.41 -50.11 -68.61
C ASN A 127 32.28 -49.17 -69.01
N SER A 128 31.64 -48.58 -68.01
CA SER A 128 30.91 -47.33 -68.23
C SER A 128 31.85 -46.37 -68.95
N THR A 129 31.38 -45.68 -69.99
CA THR A 129 32.09 -44.59 -70.69
C THR A 129 32.38 -43.37 -69.79
N LYS A 130 32.40 -43.54 -68.46
CA LYS A 130 32.65 -42.56 -67.40
C LYS A 130 34.13 -42.28 -67.10
N LYS A 131 35.08 -42.71 -67.93
CA LYS A 131 36.48 -42.22 -67.84
C LYS A 131 36.75 -41.21 -68.95
N GLY A 132 36.30 -39.98 -68.69
CA GLY A 132 36.80 -38.79 -69.38
C GLY A 132 35.76 -38.08 -70.23
N HIS A 133 34.77 -37.43 -69.62
CA HIS A 133 34.26 -36.13 -70.10
C HIS A 133 33.73 -35.33 -68.90
N LYS A 134 34.06 -34.04 -68.86
CA LYS A 134 33.69 -33.07 -67.83
C LYS A 134 32.16 -32.86 -67.82
N ALA A 135 31.60 -32.73 -66.62
CA ALA A 135 30.27 -32.21 -66.29
C ALA A 135 29.04 -32.93 -66.89
N GLY A 136 28.28 -33.60 -66.02
CA GLY A 136 26.82 -33.40 -65.97
C GLY A 136 25.90 -33.97 -67.05
N TYR A 137 26.28 -34.98 -67.84
CA TYR A 137 25.33 -35.69 -68.71
C TYR A 137 25.31 -37.19 -68.43
N ILE A 138 24.28 -37.66 -67.72
CA ILE A 138 23.93 -39.08 -67.63
C ILE A 138 23.14 -39.41 -68.90
N GLY A 139 23.84 -39.75 -69.98
CA GLY A 139 23.21 -40.04 -71.27
C GLY A 139 24.10 -40.89 -72.17
N LYS A 140 24.27 -42.17 -71.84
CA LYS A 140 24.73 -43.23 -72.78
C LYS A 140 24.01 -44.54 -72.44
N LYS A 141 23.14 -44.99 -73.37
CA LYS A 141 22.29 -46.20 -73.29
C LYS A 141 23.07 -47.38 -72.65
N GLY A 142 22.75 -47.78 -71.42
CA GLY A 142 23.45 -48.89 -70.74
C GLY A 142 23.09 -49.21 -69.30
N ILE A 143 22.68 -48.23 -68.47
CA ILE A 143 22.26 -48.49 -67.07
C ILE A 143 20.73 -48.58 -66.95
N GLY A 144 19.98 -47.62 -67.51
CA GLY A 144 18.51 -47.62 -67.45
C GLY A 144 17.83 -48.69 -68.32
N PHE A 145 18.50 -49.23 -69.35
CA PHE A 145 17.92 -50.34 -70.12
C PHE A 145 17.73 -51.60 -69.26
N LYS A 146 18.39 -51.72 -68.10
CA LYS A 146 18.29 -52.91 -67.26
C LYS A 146 16.98 -52.99 -66.46
N SER A 147 16.24 -51.89 -66.32
CA SER A 147 14.93 -51.90 -65.63
C SER A 147 13.86 -52.63 -66.42
N VAL A 148 13.96 -52.69 -67.75
CA VAL A 148 13.00 -53.42 -68.60
C VAL A 148 12.98 -54.91 -68.26
N PHE A 149 14.08 -55.45 -67.71
CA PHE A 149 14.10 -56.82 -67.24
C PHE A 149 13.13 -57.07 -66.09
N ARG A 150 12.57 -56.05 -65.41
CA ARG A 150 11.50 -56.26 -64.42
C ARG A 150 10.24 -56.87 -65.04
N VAL A 151 9.95 -56.54 -66.29
CA VAL A 151 8.72 -56.96 -67.00
C VAL A 151 8.98 -58.05 -68.05
N THR A 152 10.22 -58.22 -68.49
CA THR A 152 10.60 -59.23 -69.50
C THR A 152 11.88 -59.98 -69.12
N ASP A 153 11.98 -61.26 -69.49
CA ASP A 153 13.24 -62.02 -69.41
C ASP A 153 14.03 -61.96 -70.72
N ALA A 154 13.45 -61.40 -71.78
CA ALA A 154 14.04 -61.42 -73.11
C ALA A 154 13.65 -60.18 -73.95
N PRO A 155 14.08 -58.96 -73.56
CA PRO A 155 13.83 -57.77 -74.35
C PRO A 155 14.49 -57.86 -75.73
N GLU A 156 13.72 -57.50 -76.75
CA GLU A 156 14.16 -57.44 -78.14
C GLU A 156 14.25 -55.98 -78.61
N ILE A 157 15.31 -55.65 -79.35
CA ILE A 157 15.53 -54.34 -79.93
C ILE A 157 15.60 -54.51 -81.44
N HIS A 158 14.70 -53.81 -82.14
CA HIS A 158 14.64 -53.71 -83.59
C HIS A 158 14.85 -52.25 -83.98
N SER A 159 16.03 -51.91 -84.47
CA SER A 159 16.34 -50.55 -84.87
C SER A 159 17.45 -50.49 -85.90
N ASN A 160 17.26 -49.74 -86.99
CA ASN A 160 18.27 -49.47 -88.02
C ASN A 160 19.05 -50.73 -88.50
N GLY A 161 18.33 -51.82 -88.77
CA GLY A 161 18.90 -53.11 -89.20
C GLY A 161 19.49 -53.99 -88.10
N PHE A 162 19.53 -53.52 -86.84
CA PHE A 162 19.82 -54.35 -85.68
C PHE A 162 18.53 -55.04 -85.21
N HIS A 163 18.51 -56.37 -85.22
CA HIS A 163 17.44 -57.19 -84.64
C HIS A 163 18.06 -58.14 -83.63
N ILE A 164 18.02 -57.73 -82.36
CA ILE A 164 18.73 -58.42 -81.29
C ILE A 164 17.85 -58.66 -80.07
N LYS A 165 18.03 -59.80 -79.42
CA LYS A 165 17.36 -60.17 -78.17
C LYS A 165 18.38 -60.42 -77.07
N PHE A 166 18.11 -59.88 -75.88
CA PHE A 166 18.91 -60.12 -74.68
C PHE A 166 18.19 -61.12 -73.78
N ASP A 167 18.51 -62.40 -73.91
CA ASP A 167 17.82 -63.45 -73.16
C ASP A 167 18.53 -63.77 -71.83
N ILE A 168 17.85 -63.60 -70.70
CA ILE A 168 18.37 -63.95 -69.36
C ILE A 168 17.87 -65.29 -68.85
N THR A 169 17.06 -66.04 -69.62
CA THR A 169 16.52 -67.33 -69.18
C THR A 169 17.59 -68.42 -69.02
N GLU A 170 18.68 -68.34 -69.80
CA GLU A 170 19.79 -69.30 -69.78
C GLU A 170 21.08 -68.77 -69.11
N GLY A 171 21.10 -67.55 -68.53
CA GLY A 171 22.32 -66.93 -67.98
C GLY A 171 22.12 -65.85 -66.90
N GLN A 172 23.19 -65.53 -66.15
CA GLN A 172 23.17 -64.45 -65.16
C GLN A 172 23.29 -63.06 -65.84
N ILE A 173 22.54 -62.07 -65.34
CA ILE A 173 22.38 -60.65 -65.79
C ILE A 173 23.71 -59.89 -66.06
N GLY A 174 24.86 -60.47 -65.69
CA GLY A 174 26.19 -59.90 -65.89
C GLY A 174 26.92 -60.29 -67.18
N PHE A 175 26.41 -61.19 -68.04
CA PHE A 175 27.12 -61.63 -69.27
C PHE A 175 26.18 -61.94 -70.45
N VAL A 176 25.08 -61.21 -70.61
CA VAL A 176 24.14 -61.45 -71.71
C VAL A 176 24.67 -60.87 -73.01
N LEU A 177 25.13 -61.73 -73.92
CA LEU A 177 25.43 -61.34 -75.30
C LEU A 177 24.11 -61.29 -76.10
N PRO A 178 23.92 -60.30 -76.98
CA PRO A 178 22.73 -60.26 -77.82
C PRO A 178 22.71 -61.45 -78.77
N THR A 179 21.55 -62.07 -78.89
CA THR A 179 21.26 -63.06 -79.93
C THR A 179 20.56 -62.37 -81.09
N VAL A 180 20.95 -62.68 -82.33
CA VAL A 180 20.26 -62.14 -83.51
C VAL A 180 18.91 -62.83 -83.64
N VAL A 181 17.85 -62.04 -83.77
CA VAL A 181 16.48 -62.51 -84.00
C VAL A 181 15.98 -62.09 -85.38
N PRO A 182 14.94 -62.75 -85.92
CA PRO A 182 14.31 -62.29 -87.15
C PRO A 182 13.82 -60.83 -87.05
N PRO A 183 13.74 -60.10 -88.19
CA PRO A 183 13.12 -58.79 -88.21
C PRO A 183 11.69 -58.84 -87.65
N CYS A 184 11.37 -57.90 -86.78
CA CYS A 184 10.02 -57.69 -86.28
C CYS A 184 9.19 -56.93 -87.33
N ASP A 185 7.91 -57.28 -87.48
CA ASP A 185 6.96 -56.55 -88.30
C ASP A 185 6.57 -55.23 -87.61
N ILE A 186 7.41 -54.21 -87.78
CA ILE A 186 7.18 -52.87 -87.21
C ILE A 186 5.91 -52.25 -87.82
N ASP A 187 5.55 -52.61 -89.05
CA ASP A 187 4.35 -52.10 -89.71
C ASP A 187 3.07 -52.60 -89.03
N LEU A 188 3.08 -53.84 -88.52
CA LEU A 188 1.98 -54.37 -87.69
C LEU A 188 1.76 -53.51 -86.44
N TYR A 189 2.82 -53.24 -85.68
CA TYR A 189 2.70 -52.46 -84.44
C TYR A 189 2.40 -50.99 -84.71
N THR A 190 2.87 -50.45 -85.83
CA THR A 190 2.51 -49.10 -86.31
C THR A 190 1.01 -49.01 -86.56
N ARG A 191 0.40 -50.01 -87.23
CA ARG A 191 -1.06 -50.06 -87.43
C ARG A 191 -1.83 -50.19 -86.13
N LEU A 192 -1.29 -50.92 -85.14
CA LEU A 192 -1.92 -51.09 -83.83
C LEU A 192 -1.83 -49.83 -82.96
N ALA A 193 -0.85 -48.95 -83.21
CA ALA A 193 -0.71 -47.67 -82.51
C ALA A 193 -1.76 -46.63 -82.96
N SER A 194 -2.14 -46.63 -84.24
CA SER A 194 -3.08 -45.67 -84.83
C SER A 194 -4.54 -46.16 -84.74
N ALA A 195 -5.42 -45.40 -84.08
CA ALA A 195 -6.86 -45.68 -84.08
C ALA A 195 -7.55 -45.37 -85.43
N ASP A 196 -6.93 -44.55 -86.30
CA ASP A 196 -7.44 -44.20 -87.63
C ASP A 196 -6.67 -44.92 -88.75
N ALA A 197 -7.34 -45.84 -89.44
CA ALA A 197 -6.81 -46.61 -90.57
C ALA A 197 -6.61 -45.81 -91.89
N GLY A 198 -6.37 -44.49 -91.81
CA GLY A 198 -6.66 -43.56 -92.91
C GLY A 198 -5.55 -42.64 -93.43
N SER A 199 -4.37 -42.52 -92.81
CA SER A 199 -3.31 -41.64 -93.34
C SER A 199 -1.94 -42.33 -93.42
N MET A 200 -1.47 -42.44 -94.66
CA MET A 200 -0.19 -43.03 -95.07
C MET A 200 0.98 -42.12 -94.66
N ASP A 201 1.90 -42.63 -93.84
CA ASP A 201 3.34 -42.41 -94.01
C ASP A 201 4.11 -43.56 -93.33
N GLN A 202 4.47 -44.56 -94.13
CA GLN A 202 4.89 -45.91 -93.71
C GLN A 202 6.33 -46.02 -93.13
N ASN A 203 6.93 -45.00 -92.51
CA ASN A 203 8.34 -45.14 -92.07
C ASN A 203 8.84 -44.23 -90.93
N TYR A 204 7.98 -43.82 -89.99
CA TYR A 204 8.40 -42.94 -88.89
C TYR A 204 9.09 -43.66 -87.73
N TRP A 205 8.80 -44.95 -87.47
CA TRP A 205 9.26 -45.65 -86.25
C TRP A 205 10.58 -46.41 -86.48
N LYS A 206 11.73 -45.75 -86.28
CA LYS A 206 13.05 -46.37 -86.48
C LYS A 206 13.55 -47.23 -85.32
N THR A 207 12.93 -47.11 -84.14
CA THR A 207 13.25 -47.94 -82.97
C THR A 207 11.97 -48.59 -82.45
N CYS A 208 11.96 -49.92 -82.44
CA CYS A 208 10.95 -50.75 -81.80
C CYS A 208 11.65 -51.62 -80.73
N ILE A 209 11.18 -51.55 -79.49
CA ILE A 209 11.64 -52.40 -78.39
C ILE A 209 10.47 -53.29 -77.98
N MET A 210 10.62 -54.60 -78.11
CA MET A 210 9.63 -55.57 -77.65
C MET A 210 10.01 -56.11 -76.29
N LEU A 211 9.06 -56.11 -75.36
CA LEU A 211 9.22 -56.60 -74.00
C LEU A 211 8.20 -57.72 -73.76
N PRO A 212 8.50 -58.97 -74.21
CA PRO A 212 7.64 -60.12 -73.94
C PRO A 212 7.50 -60.35 -72.44
N PHE A 213 6.29 -60.58 -71.92
CA PHE A 213 6.12 -60.81 -70.49
C PHE A 213 6.86 -62.06 -70.02
N ARG A 214 7.38 -62.01 -68.79
CA ARG A 214 7.90 -63.21 -68.12
C ARG A 214 6.79 -64.25 -67.95
N SER A 215 7.16 -65.52 -67.96
CA SER A 215 6.22 -66.64 -67.86
C SER A 215 5.39 -66.69 -66.55
N ASN A 216 5.80 -65.94 -65.52
CA ASN A 216 5.11 -65.79 -64.23
C ASN A 216 4.33 -64.46 -64.08
N LEU A 217 4.39 -63.55 -65.08
CA LEU A 217 3.67 -62.27 -65.08
C LEU A 217 2.29 -62.36 -65.75
N SER A 218 1.93 -63.52 -66.31
CA SER A 218 0.64 -63.77 -66.97
C SER A 218 -0.54 -64.00 -66.00
N GLU A 219 -0.35 -63.81 -64.69
CA GLU A 219 -1.44 -63.82 -63.70
C GLU A 219 -2.06 -62.41 -63.58
N GLY A 220 -3.40 -62.31 -63.60
CA GLY A 220 -4.14 -61.04 -63.73
C GLY A 220 -3.81 -59.95 -62.70
N PHE A 221 -3.25 -60.30 -61.54
CA PHE A 221 -2.81 -59.33 -60.52
C PHE A 221 -1.58 -58.52 -60.95
N ALA A 222 -0.66 -59.11 -61.73
CA ALA A 222 0.52 -58.41 -62.22
C ALA A 222 0.20 -57.45 -63.39
N MET A 223 -0.77 -57.83 -64.24
CA MET A 223 -1.26 -57.00 -65.35
C MET A 223 -1.92 -55.71 -64.85
N ASN A 224 -2.73 -55.80 -63.79
CA ASN A 224 -3.36 -54.64 -63.15
C ASN A 224 -2.33 -53.66 -62.56
N ASN A 225 -1.21 -54.16 -62.02
CA ASN A 225 -0.11 -53.33 -61.52
C ASN A 225 0.66 -52.62 -62.64
N ILE A 226 0.76 -53.22 -63.84
CA ILE A 226 1.37 -52.58 -65.00
C ILE A 226 0.42 -51.51 -65.55
N LEU A 227 -0.88 -51.82 -65.65
CA LEU A 227 -1.91 -50.87 -66.05
C LEU A 227 -1.94 -49.65 -65.14
N SER A 228 -1.94 -49.84 -63.82
CA SER A 228 -1.91 -48.72 -62.87
C SER A 228 -0.66 -47.85 -63.05
N MET A 229 0.52 -48.43 -63.29
CA MET A 229 1.76 -47.67 -63.54
C MET A 229 1.70 -46.74 -64.77
N PHE A 230 0.95 -47.12 -65.81
CA PHE A 230 0.75 -46.28 -67.00
C PHE A 230 -0.40 -45.28 -66.83
N MET A 231 -1.45 -45.62 -66.07
CA MET A 231 -2.50 -44.68 -65.69
C MET A 231 -2.00 -43.59 -64.73
N ASP A 232 -0.98 -43.89 -63.91
CA ASP A 232 -0.33 -42.95 -63.00
C ASP A 232 0.63 -41.97 -63.72
N LEU A 233 0.81 -42.08 -65.05
CA LEU A 233 1.63 -41.14 -65.84
C LEU A 233 0.97 -39.76 -65.89
N HIS A 234 1.47 -38.85 -65.06
CA HIS A 234 0.98 -37.49 -65.00
C HIS A 234 1.47 -36.65 -66.20
N PRO A 235 0.63 -35.83 -66.86
CA PRO A 235 1.04 -35.00 -68.00
C PRO A 235 2.19 -34.03 -67.68
N SER A 236 2.33 -33.64 -66.40
CA SER A 236 3.46 -32.84 -65.92
C SER A 236 4.83 -33.44 -66.22
N LEU A 237 4.91 -34.74 -66.53
CA LEU A 237 6.11 -35.43 -67.00
C LEU A 237 6.79 -34.71 -68.18
N LEU A 238 6.02 -34.12 -69.10
CA LEU A 238 6.54 -33.45 -70.29
C LEU A 238 7.11 -32.05 -70.01
N LEU A 239 6.74 -31.40 -68.89
CA LEU A 239 7.02 -29.97 -68.64
C LEU A 239 8.50 -29.61 -68.80
N PHE A 240 9.39 -30.41 -68.22
CA PHE A 240 10.84 -30.12 -68.19
C PHE A 240 11.67 -31.05 -69.09
N LEU A 241 11.04 -31.93 -69.86
CA LEU A 241 11.71 -32.68 -70.92
C LEU A 241 12.17 -31.74 -72.04
N HIS A 242 13.35 -32.04 -72.60
CA HIS A 242 14.03 -31.14 -73.52
C HIS A 242 13.62 -31.35 -74.98
N ARG A 243 13.41 -32.61 -75.38
CA ARG A 243 13.21 -33.00 -76.78
C ARG A 243 11.85 -33.65 -77.00
N LEU A 244 11.46 -34.58 -76.14
CA LEU A 244 10.22 -35.33 -76.26
C LEU A 244 9.02 -34.39 -76.10
N ARG A 245 8.11 -34.41 -77.07
CA ARG A 245 6.92 -33.55 -77.09
C ARG A 245 5.62 -34.34 -76.93
N CYS A 246 5.60 -35.59 -77.36
CA CYS A 246 4.42 -36.44 -77.30
C CYS A 246 4.73 -37.80 -76.68
N ILE A 247 3.85 -38.28 -75.80
CA ILE A 247 3.85 -39.65 -75.26
C ILE A 247 2.46 -40.24 -75.47
N GLU A 248 2.40 -41.43 -76.06
CA GLU A 248 1.14 -42.15 -76.31
C GLU A 248 1.17 -43.50 -75.61
N PHE A 249 0.04 -43.88 -75.01
CA PHE A 249 -0.16 -45.19 -74.41
C PHE A 249 -1.41 -45.83 -75.01
N ARG A 250 -1.22 -46.90 -75.78
CA ARG A 250 -2.28 -47.69 -76.41
C ARG A 250 -2.44 -49.01 -75.67
N ASN A 251 -3.62 -49.24 -75.10
CA ASN A 251 -3.96 -50.53 -74.51
C ASN A 251 -4.86 -51.32 -75.47
N ILE A 252 -4.33 -52.41 -76.02
CA ILE A 252 -5.08 -53.27 -76.95
C ILE A 252 -6.13 -54.11 -76.19
N LEU A 253 -5.96 -54.33 -74.88
CA LEU A 253 -6.84 -55.19 -74.09
C LEU A 253 -8.23 -54.58 -73.86
N ASP A 254 -8.33 -53.25 -73.74
CA ASP A 254 -9.57 -52.50 -73.52
C ASP A 254 -9.84 -51.43 -74.59
N ASP A 255 -9.02 -51.41 -75.64
CA ASP A 255 -9.06 -50.47 -76.75
C ASP A 255 -8.89 -48.98 -76.37
N SER A 256 -8.32 -48.69 -75.19
CA SER A 256 -8.05 -47.31 -74.75
C SER A 256 -6.78 -46.71 -75.36
N LEU A 257 -6.78 -45.39 -75.55
CA LEU A 257 -5.64 -44.60 -76.02
C LEU A 257 -5.51 -43.34 -75.18
N ILE A 258 -4.34 -43.13 -74.58
CA ILE A 258 -3.98 -41.92 -73.85
C ILE A 258 -2.88 -41.19 -74.62
N VAL A 259 -3.09 -39.91 -74.91
CA VAL A 259 -2.13 -39.05 -75.61
C VAL A 259 -1.78 -37.87 -74.72
N MET A 260 -0.50 -37.71 -74.41
CA MET A 260 0.06 -36.55 -73.71
C MET A 260 0.90 -35.73 -74.67
N ARG A 261 0.62 -34.43 -74.78
CA ARG A 261 1.31 -33.53 -75.73
C ARG A 261 1.73 -32.24 -75.06
N LYS A 262 2.94 -31.78 -75.35
CA LYS A 262 3.50 -30.50 -74.90
C LYS A 262 3.61 -29.50 -76.05
N GLU A 263 3.07 -28.31 -75.84
CA GLU A 263 3.20 -27.17 -76.74
C GLU A 263 3.80 -25.96 -76.00
N VAL A 264 4.74 -25.26 -76.64
CA VAL A 264 5.36 -24.06 -76.08
C VAL A 264 4.75 -22.85 -76.79
N LEU A 265 3.92 -22.09 -76.07
CA LEU A 265 3.08 -21.01 -76.65
C LEU A 265 3.80 -19.65 -76.73
N GLY A 266 4.99 -19.50 -76.13
CA GLY A 266 5.73 -18.23 -76.02
C GLY A 266 5.62 -17.60 -74.63
N ASP A 267 6.43 -16.57 -74.34
CA ASP A 267 6.45 -15.84 -73.05
C ASP A 267 6.58 -16.71 -71.78
N GLY A 268 7.22 -17.88 -71.91
CA GLY A 268 7.39 -18.83 -70.79
C GLY A 268 6.15 -19.70 -70.51
N LEU A 269 5.11 -19.63 -71.34
CA LEU A 269 3.91 -20.46 -71.22
C LEU A 269 4.11 -21.80 -71.95
N VAL A 270 3.83 -22.88 -71.22
CA VAL A 270 3.84 -24.26 -71.72
C VAL A 270 2.45 -24.84 -71.49
N GLU A 271 1.81 -25.29 -72.56
CA GLU A 271 0.54 -26.02 -72.52
C GLU A 271 0.84 -27.51 -72.57
N VAL A 272 0.21 -28.27 -71.68
CA VAL A 272 0.28 -29.74 -71.72
C VAL A 272 -1.14 -30.28 -71.81
N ALA A 273 -1.43 -31.05 -72.86
CA ALA A 273 -2.72 -31.67 -73.08
C ALA A 273 -2.69 -33.17 -72.74
N LEU A 274 -3.80 -33.67 -72.18
CA LEU A 274 -4.10 -35.09 -71.98
C LEU A 274 -5.39 -35.40 -72.74
N GLY A 275 -5.27 -36.05 -73.91
CA GLY A 275 -6.39 -36.20 -74.84
C GLY A 275 -6.93 -34.83 -75.29
N ASN A 276 -8.22 -34.59 -75.06
CA ASN A 276 -8.88 -33.30 -75.36
C ASN A 276 -8.81 -32.29 -74.20
N GLU A 277 -8.37 -32.71 -73.02
CA GLU A 277 -8.25 -31.83 -71.85
C GLU A 277 -6.93 -31.08 -71.91
N LYS A 278 -7.00 -29.74 -71.90
CA LYS A 278 -5.83 -28.86 -71.85
C LYS A 278 -5.55 -28.46 -70.40
N MET A 279 -4.35 -28.73 -69.91
CA MET A 279 -3.91 -28.25 -68.60
C MET A 279 -2.93 -27.10 -68.75
N THR A 280 -3.29 -25.94 -68.19
CA THR A 280 -2.40 -24.78 -68.07
C THR A 280 -1.89 -24.69 -66.63
N TRP A 281 -0.58 -24.92 -66.47
CA TRP A 281 0.07 -25.06 -65.16
C TRP A 281 0.48 -23.74 -64.56
N PHE A 282 -0.42 -22.76 -64.50
CA PHE A 282 -0.11 -21.53 -63.78
C PHE A 282 -1.28 -21.01 -62.96
N VAL A 283 -2.51 -20.99 -63.47
CA VAL A 283 -3.66 -20.55 -62.68
C VAL A 283 -4.99 -20.97 -63.34
N GLU A 284 -5.96 -21.46 -62.58
CA GLU A 284 -7.33 -21.73 -63.07
C GLU A 284 -8.10 -20.43 -63.28
N THR A 285 -8.81 -20.31 -64.40
CA THR A 285 -9.66 -19.15 -64.71
C THR A 285 -11.04 -19.32 -64.06
N GLY A 286 -11.31 -18.57 -62.99
CA GLY A 286 -12.63 -18.45 -62.38
C GLY A 286 -13.33 -17.14 -62.76
N GLU A 287 -14.65 -17.05 -62.54
CA GLU A 287 -15.46 -15.85 -62.79
C GLU A 287 -14.90 -14.63 -62.03
N GLY A 288 -14.09 -13.81 -62.71
CA GLY A 288 -13.57 -12.53 -62.22
C GLY A 288 -12.13 -12.53 -61.67
N GLY A 289 -11.37 -13.62 -61.77
CA GLY A 289 -9.96 -13.63 -61.35
C GLY A 289 -9.25 -14.98 -61.42
N TYR A 290 -7.95 -14.94 -61.15
CA TYR A 290 -7.01 -16.07 -61.16
C TYR A 290 -6.79 -16.59 -59.73
N VAL A 291 -7.06 -17.88 -59.46
CA VAL A 291 -7.00 -18.50 -58.11
C VAL A 291 -5.81 -19.45 -57.96
N PRO A 292 -4.98 -19.33 -56.90
CA PRO A 292 -3.83 -20.22 -56.72
C PRO A 292 -4.26 -21.67 -56.43
N VAL A 293 -3.64 -22.62 -57.12
CA VAL A 293 -3.82 -24.07 -56.87
C VAL A 293 -2.88 -24.49 -55.73
N LEU A 294 -3.44 -24.84 -54.57
CA LEU A 294 -2.68 -25.08 -53.33
C LEU A 294 -2.38 -26.56 -53.02
N ASP A 295 -2.61 -27.44 -53.99
CA ASP A 295 -2.29 -28.86 -53.86
C ASP A 295 -0.80 -29.12 -53.80
N GLN A 296 -0.40 -30.21 -53.12
CA GLN A 296 1.02 -30.61 -53.08
C GLN A 296 1.52 -30.98 -54.47
N GLN A 297 2.58 -30.30 -54.89
CA GLN A 297 3.24 -30.46 -56.18
C GLN A 297 4.52 -31.30 -56.07
N PRO A 298 4.86 -32.08 -57.12
CA PRO A 298 6.13 -32.79 -57.17
C PRO A 298 7.31 -31.84 -57.39
N VAL A 299 8.46 -32.19 -56.83
CA VAL A 299 9.76 -31.56 -57.15
C VAL A 299 10.31 -32.26 -58.39
N PHE A 300 10.97 -31.53 -59.28
CA PHE A 300 11.51 -32.09 -60.52
C PHE A 300 13.04 -32.01 -60.56
N ALA A 301 13.61 -33.05 -61.15
CA ALA A 301 14.96 -33.07 -61.69
C ALA A 301 14.85 -33.59 -63.13
N PHE A 302 14.29 -32.74 -64.00
CA PHE A 302 13.78 -33.05 -65.35
C PHE A 302 12.56 -34.00 -65.37
N LEU A 303 12.59 -35.05 -64.55
CA LEU A 303 11.45 -35.92 -64.26
C LEU A 303 10.88 -35.64 -62.86
N PRO A 304 9.58 -35.90 -62.63
CA PRO A 304 8.97 -35.72 -61.32
C PRO A 304 9.56 -36.67 -60.28
N LEU A 305 9.89 -36.12 -59.13
CA LEU A 305 10.23 -36.82 -57.89
C LEU A 305 8.98 -36.88 -56.99
N ARG A 306 9.13 -37.49 -55.80
CA ARG A 306 8.08 -37.49 -54.79
C ARG A 306 7.67 -36.07 -54.38
N LYS A 307 6.46 -35.94 -53.83
CA LYS A 307 5.97 -34.69 -53.22
C LYS A 307 6.65 -34.48 -51.87
N TYR A 308 7.17 -33.27 -51.65
CA TYR A 308 7.84 -32.87 -50.40
C TYR A 308 7.00 -31.95 -49.53
N GLY A 309 5.71 -31.75 -49.85
CA GLY A 309 4.81 -30.83 -49.15
C GLY A 309 4.80 -29.40 -49.71
N LEU A 310 5.52 -29.14 -50.81
CA LEU A 310 5.48 -27.85 -51.51
C LEU A 310 4.19 -27.69 -52.31
N LYS A 311 3.60 -26.49 -52.30
CA LYS A 311 2.38 -26.13 -53.03
C LYS A 311 2.66 -25.58 -54.43
N PHE A 312 3.93 -25.63 -54.85
CA PHE A 312 4.41 -25.13 -56.14
C PHE A 312 5.45 -26.10 -56.70
N ILE A 313 5.58 -26.10 -58.02
CA ILE A 313 6.57 -26.92 -58.73
C ILE A 313 7.96 -26.33 -58.53
N LEU A 314 8.90 -27.16 -58.08
CA LEU A 314 10.31 -26.80 -57.94
C LEU A 314 11.15 -27.66 -58.88
N GLN A 315 11.71 -27.08 -59.93
CA GLN A 315 12.64 -27.74 -60.84
C GLN A 315 14.08 -27.33 -60.52
N GLY A 316 15.00 -28.29 -60.48
CA GLY A 316 16.42 -28.05 -60.27
C GLY A 316 17.29 -29.19 -60.79
N ASP A 317 18.55 -28.89 -61.09
CA ASP A 317 19.55 -29.91 -61.48
C ASP A 317 20.07 -30.66 -60.24
N PHE A 318 19.17 -31.34 -59.55
CA PHE A 318 19.49 -32.05 -58.32
C PHE A 318 20.30 -33.32 -58.58
N VAL A 319 21.36 -33.51 -57.79
CA VAL A 319 22.07 -34.79 -57.74
C VAL A 319 21.19 -35.80 -57.00
N LEU A 320 20.83 -36.88 -57.67
CA LEU A 320 19.99 -37.94 -57.12
C LEU A 320 20.81 -39.21 -56.81
N PRO A 321 20.47 -39.95 -55.74
CA PRO A 321 20.96 -41.31 -55.54
C PRO A 321 20.38 -42.25 -56.60
N SER A 322 20.97 -43.43 -56.77
CA SER A 322 20.56 -44.39 -57.80
C SER A 322 19.08 -44.79 -57.78
N SER A 323 18.43 -44.75 -56.61
CA SER A 323 17.01 -45.06 -56.47
C SER A 323 16.09 -43.97 -57.02
N ARG A 324 16.59 -42.73 -57.19
CA ARG A 324 15.85 -41.53 -57.63
C ARG A 324 14.59 -41.19 -56.82
N GLU A 325 14.45 -41.75 -55.62
CA GLU A 325 13.29 -41.49 -54.75
C GLU A 325 13.43 -40.22 -53.91
N GLU A 326 14.67 -39.78 -53.66
CA GLU A 326 14.95 -38.62 -52.83
C GLU A 326 16.10 -37.79 -53.42
N VAL A 327 16.22 -36.52 -53.03
CA VAL A 327 17.38 -35.67 -53.35
C VAL A 327 18.54 -36.05 -52.43
N ASP A 328 19.76 -36.20 -52.97
CA ASP A 328 20.93 -36.54 -52.14
C ASP A 328 21.29 -35.37 -51.21
N GLY A 329 20.94 -35.50 -49.93
CA GLY A 329 21.19 -34.48 -48.93
C GLY A 329 22.67 -34.29 -48.57
N ASN A 330 23.54 -35.24 -48.91
CA ASN A 330 24.98 -35.14 -48.64
C ASN A 330 25.74 -34.41 -49.76
N SER A 331 25.09 -34.12 -50.89
CA SER A 331 25.68 -33.41 -52.00
C SER A 331 25.83 -31.91 -51.68
N PRO A 332 27.06 -31.35 -51.68
CA PRO A 332 27.27 -29.91 -51.50
C PRO A 332 26.55 -29.06 -52.55
N TRP A 333 26.40 -29.59 -53.77
CA TRP A 333 25.68 -28.93 -54.86
C TRP A 333 24.19 -28.75 -54.54
N ASN A 334 23.54 -29.80 -54.04
CA ASN A 334 22.13 -29.72 -53.66
C ASN A 334 21.92 -28.76 -52.50
N GLN A 335 22.82 -28.78 -51.50
CA GLN A 335 22.77 -27.83 -50.38
C GLN A 335 22.94 -26.38 -50.85
N TRP A 336 23.83 -26.13 -51.82
CA TRP A 336 23.97 -24.82 -52.44
C TRP A 336 22.69 -24.41 -53.21
N LEU A 337 22.12 -25.29 -54.05
CA LEU A 337 20.83 -25.03 -54.71
C LEU A 337 19.74 -24.71 -53.70
N LEU A 338 19.67 -25.46 -52.60
CA LEU A 338 18.73 -25.23 -51.51
C LEU A 338 18.86 -23.82 -50.92
N SER A 339 20.10 -23.33 -50.79
CA SER A 339 20.40 -21.99 -50.27
C SER A 339 20.06 -20.84 -51.21
N GLU A 340 19.99 -21.08 -52.52
CA GLU A 340 19.64 -20.04 -53.51
C GLU A 340 18.14 -19.89 -53.75
N TYR A 341 17.33 -20.91 -53.40
CA TYR A 341 15.87 -20.85 -53.60
C TYR A 341 15.18 -19.63 -53.00
N PRO A 342 15.49 -19.17 -51.78
CA PRO A 342 14.84 -17.99 -51.23
C PRO A 342 15.06 -16.73 -52.08
N ASN A 343 16.24 -16.56 -52.67
CA ASN A 343 16.53 -15.43 -53.57
C ASN A 343 15.71 -15.54 -54.87
N LEU A 344 15.61 -16.76 -55.41
CA LEU A 344 14.80 -17.05 -56.59
C LEU A 344 13.31 -16.79 -56.33
N PHE A 345 12.79 -17.20 -55.17
CA PHE A 345 11.39 -17.03 -54.79
C PHE A 345 10.98 -15.55 -54.75
N VAL A 346 11.80 -14.68 -54.14
CA VAL A 346 11.58 -13.22 -54.12
C VAL A 346 11.66 -12.61 -55.52
N SER A 347 12.54 -13.13 -56.39
CA SER A 347 12.64 -12.65 -57.77
C SER A 347 11.44 -13.10 -58.62
N ALA A 348 10.94 -14.31 -58.36
CA ALA A 348 9.76 -14.87 -59.01
C ALA A 348 8.49 -14.10 -58.64
N GLU A 349 8.37 -13.59 -57.42
CA GLU A 349 7.24 -12.75 -56.99
C GLU A 349 7.02 -11.55 -57.91
N LYS A 350 8.10 -10.82 -58.23
CA LYS A 350 8.01 -9.64 -59.10
C LYS A 350 7.56 -10.03 -60.51
N SER A 351 8.14 -11.11 -61.04
CA SER A 351 7.77 -11.65 -62.34
C SER A 351 6.31 -12.13 -62.38
N PHE A 352 5.83 -12.70 -61.26
CA PHE A 352 4.44 -13.12 -61.09
C PHE A 352 3.48 -11.93 -61.07
N CYS A 353 3.86 -10.83 -60.44
CA CYS A 353 3.08 -9.58 -60.44
C CYS A 353 3.00 -8.92 -61.83
N ASP A 354 4.02 -9.13 -62.68
CA ASP A 354 4.08 -8.58 -64.04
C ASP A 354 3.24 -9.36 -65.08
N LEU A 355 2.68 -10.51 -64.68
CA LEU A 355 1.81 -11.31 -65.54
C LEU A 355 0.63 -10.47 -66.05
N PRO A 356 0.21 -10.63 -67.33
CA PRO A 356 -0.85 -9.82 -67.93
C PRO A 356 -2.14 -9.76 -67.12
N CYS A 357 -2.45 -10.84 -66.41
CA CYS A 357 -3.61 -10.98 -65.53
C CYS A 357 -3.59 -10.11 -64.27
N TYR A 358 -2.40 -9.71 -63.81
CA TYR A 358 -2.20 -8.99 -62.55
C TYR A 358 -1.65 -7.57 -62.72
N ARG A 359 -1.31 -7.14 -63.95
CA ARG A 359 -0.75 -5.80 -64.23
C ARG A 359 -1.55 -4.62 -63.64
N GLY A 360 -2.87 -4.77 -63.51
CA GLY A 360 -3.78 -3.76 -62.93
C GLY A 360 -4.04 -3.91 -61.43
N SER A 361 -3.63 -5.01 -60.79
CA SER A 361 -3.95 -5.34 -59.39
C SER A 361 -2.80 -6.12 -58.71
N PRO A 362 -1.62 -5.49 -58.52
CA PRO A 362 -0.46 -6.18 -57.95
C PRO A 362 -0.72 -6.72 -56.54
N GLY A 363 -1.63 -6.11 -55.76
CA GLY A 363 -2.01 -6.62 -54.44
C GLY A 363 -2.66 -8.01 -54.49
N LYS A 364 -3.54 -8.26 -55.46
CA LYS A 364 -4.15 -9.58 -55.68
C LYS A 364 -3.10 -10.63 -56.10
N ALA A 365 -2.10 -10.21 -56.86
CA ALA A 365 -0.99 -11.06 -57.28
C ALA A 365 -0.14 -11.48 -56.08
N ILE A 366 0.22 -10.53 -55.21
CA ILE A 366 0.98 -10.79 -53.98
C ILE A 366 0.19 -11.72 -53.05
N THR A 367 -1.12 -11.51 -52.88
CA THR A 367 -1.99 -12.41 -52.11
C THR A 367 -1.89 -13.86 -52.62
N ALA A 368 -2.07 -14.06 -53.93
CA ALA A 368 -1.97 -15.38 -54.53
C ALA A 368 -0.56 -15.96 -54.38
N PHE A 369 0.48 -15.18 -54.64
CA PHE A 369 1.87 -15.64 -54.55
C PHE A 369 2.28 -16.03 -53.12
N MET A 370 1.90 -15.22 -52.14
CA MET A 370 2.19 -15.45 -50.71
C MET A 370 1.49 -16.70 -50.16
N SER A 371 0.35 -17.10 -50.75
CA SER A 371 -0.36 -18.33 -50.37
C SER A 371 0.44 -19.62 -50.66
N PHE A 372 1.43 -19.57 -51.55
CA PHE A 372 2.32 -20.69 -51.85
C PHE A 372 3.38 -20.92 -50.78
N ILE A 373 3.58 -19.96 -49.86
CA ILE A 373 4.60 -20.07 -48.81
C ILE A 373 4.19 -21.19 -47.84
N PRO A 374 5.00 -22.26 -47.73
CA PRO A 374 4.69 -23.33 -46.79
C PRO A 374 4.96 -22.88 -45.35
N LEU A 375 4.13 -23.35 -44.42
CA LEU A 375 4.36 -23.16 -42.98
C LEU A 375 5.34 -24.21 -42.43
N VAL A 376 5.94 -23.91 -41.28
CA VAL A 376 6.89 -24.83 -40.63
C VAL A 376 6.17 -26.14 -40.27
N GLY A 377 6.67 -27.25 -40.81
CA GLY A 377 6.09 -28.59 -40.63
C GLY A 377 5.27 -29.09 -41.83
N GLU A 378 4.91 -28.24 -42.79
CA GLU A 378 4.23 -28.68 -44.02
C GLU A 378 5.18 -29.38 -45.01
N VAL A 379 6.47 -29.02 -44.97
CA VAL A 379 7.50 -29.52 -45.89
C VAL A 379 8.41 -30.52 -45.17
N HIS A 380 8.66 -31.67 -45.83
CA HIS A 380 9.44 -32.79 -45.28
C HIS A 380 10.70 -33.12 -46.09
N GLY A 381 11.52 -34.03 -45.55
CA GLY A 381 12.75 -34.51 -46.20
C GLY A 381 13.80 -33.42 -46.38
N PHE A 382 14.54 -33.49 -47.50
CA PHE A 382 15.60 -32.56 -47.88
C PHE A 382 15.19 -31.06 -47.80
N PHE A 383 13.95 -30.73 -48.13
CA PHE A 383 13.45 -29.34 -48.15
C PHE A 383 12.86 -28.85 -46.82
N SER A 384 12.94 -29.64 -45.74
CA SER A 384 12.31 -29.30 -44.44
C SER A 384 12.79 -27.97 -43.84
N SER A 385 13.99 -27.50 -44.17
CA SER A 385 14.51 -26.19 -43.76
C SER A 385 14.01 -25.01 -44.63
N LEU A 386 13.50 -25.29 -45.84
CA LEU A 386 13.11 -24.28 -46.83
C LEU A 386 12.06 -23.29 -46.31
N PRO A 387 10.98 -23.70 -45.60
CA PRO A 387 10.01 -22.75 -45.02
C PRO A 387 10.67 -21.68 -44.15
N ARG A 388 11.62 -22.08 -43.28
CA ARG A 388 12.34 -21.14 -42.40
C ARG A 388 13.25 -20.21 -43.19
N MET A 389 13.89 -20.73 -44.23
CA MET A 389 14.77 -19.94 -45.11
C MET A 389 13.97 -18.93 -45.94
N LEU A 390 12.81 -19.31 -46.47
CA LEU A 390 11.89 -18.42 -47.19
C LEU A 390 11.39 -17.30 -46.28
N ILE A 391 10.85 -17.63 -45.11
CA ILE A 391 10.38 -16.62 -44.15
C ILE A 391 11.52 -15.67 -43.77
N SER A 392 12.71 -16.19 -43.41
CA SER A 392 13.87 -15.35 -43.08
C SER A 392 14.24 -14.37 -44.20
N LYS A 393 14.24 -14.84 -45.45
CA LYS A 393 14.55 -14.00 -46.61
C LYS A 393 13.47 -12.95 -46.88
N LEU A 394 12.19 -13.34 -46.81
CA LEU A 394 11.06 -12.43 -47.06
C LEU A 394 10.99 -11.31 -46.03
N ARG A 395 11.28 -11.60 -44.75
CA ARG A 395 11.34 -10.58 -43.69
C ARG A 395 12.31 -9.42 -43.99
N MET A 396 13.36 -9.69 -44.76
CA MET A 396 14.39 -8.71 -45.12
C MET A 396 14.23 -8.14 -46.54
N SER A 397 13.26 -8.63 -47.32
CA SER A 397 13.09 -8.28 -48.72
C SER A 397 11.89 -7.36 -48.90
N ASN A 398 11.97 -6.43 -49.86
CA ASN A 398 10.84 -5.59 -50.22
C ASN A 398 9.85 -6.39 -51.07
N CYS A 399 8.91 -7.08 -50.42
CA CYS A 399 7.95 -8.00 -51.02
C CYS A 399 6.48 -7.59 -50.84
N LEU A 400 6.18 -6.52 -50.09
CA LEU A 400 4.82 -6.01 -49.92
C LEU A 400 4.70 -4.58 -50.46
N ILE A 401 3.47 -4.13 -50.74
CA ILE A 401 3.18 -2.81 -51.30
C ILE A 401 2.26 -2.04 -50.34
N LEU A 402 2.48 -0.73 -50.24
CA LEU A 402 1.64 0.18 -49.45
C LEU A 402 0.35 0.59 -50.19
N GLU A 403 -0.68 0.99 -49.45
CA GLU A 403 -1.90 1.59 -50.00
C GLU A 403 -1.61 3.03 -50.48
N GLY A 404 -1.90 3.33 -51.75
CA GLY A 404 -1.72 4.67 -52.34
C GLY A 404 -1.35 4.62 -53.83
N ASP A 405 -1.12 5.79 -54.43
CA ASP A 405 -0.77 5.91 -55.86
C ASP A 405 0.67 5.43 -56.17
N GLY A 406 1.52 5.35 -55.15
CA GLY A 406 2.88 4.84 -55.25
C GLY A 406 2.93 3.32 -55.11
N LYS A 407 3.40 2.61 -56.15
CA LYS A 407 3.76 1.17 -56.07
C LYS A 407 5.09 0.96 -55.32
N GLU A 408 5.21 1.54 -54.12
CA GLU A 408 6.42 1.41 -53.30
C GLU A 408 6.49 0.02 -52.67
N TRP A 409 7.56 -0.72 -52.97
CA TRP A 409 7.82 -2.03 -52.38
C TRP A 409 8.56 -1.86 -51.06
N VAL A 410 8.01 -2.43 -50.00
CA VAL A 410 8.51 -2.33 -48.62
C VAL A 410 8.63 -3.71 -47.98
N PRO A 411 9.50 -3.86 -46.97
CA PRO A 411 9.61 -5.11 -46.22
C PRO A 411 8.40 -5.30 -45.29
N PRO A 412 8.06 -6.55 -44.92
CA PRO A 412 6.89 -6.84 -44.09
C PRO A 412 6.83 -6.11 -42.75
N CYS A 413 7.98 -5.80 -42.14
CA CYS A 413 8.03 -5.05 -40.87
C CYS A 413 7.68 -3.57 -40.98
N LYS A 414 7.46 -3.05 -42.20
CA LYS A 414 7.07 -1.65 -42.45
C LYS A 414 5.60 -1.47 -42.81
N VAL A 415 4.81 -2.55 -42.78
CA VAL A 415 3.40 -2.49 -43.15
C VAL A 415 2.48 -2.72 -41.96
N LEU A 416 1.33 -2.04 -41.98
CA LEU A 416 0.26 -2.18 -41.02
C LEU A 416 -0.94 -2.86 -41.69
N ARG A 417 -1.38 -4.01 -41.17
CA ARG A 417 -2.57 -4.75 -41.67
C ARG A 417 -3.80 -4.53 -40.78
N ASN A 418 -4.95 -5.03 -41.24
CA ASN A 418 -6.24 -5.00 -40.52
C ASN A 418 -6.72 -3.58 -40.17
N TRP A 419 -6.40 -2.62 -41.03
CA TRP A 419 -6.83 -1.23 -40.92
C TRP A 419 -8.15 -1.01 -41.68
N ASN A 420 -8.88 0.06 -41.36
CA ASN A 420 -10.07 0.51 -42.07
C ASN A 420 -10.04 2.03 -42.32
N GLU A 421 -10.97 2.58 -43.09
CA GLU A 421 -10.98 4.03 -43.38
C GLU A 421 -11.03 4.92 -42.14
N GLN A 422 -11.68 4.48 -41.06
CA GLN A 422 -11.69 5.21 -39.77
C GLN A 422 -10.29 5.22 -39.13
N THR A 423 -9.54 4.12 -39.22
CA THR A 423 -8.16 4.07 -38.72
C THR A 423 -7.24 5.02 -39.49
N ARG A 424 -7.47 5.22 -40.79
CA ARG A 424 -6.69 6.15 -41.61
C ARG A 424 -7.01 7.61 -41.29
N PHE A 425 -8.24 7.91 -40.88
CA PHE A 425 -8.60 9.23 -40.34
C PHE A 425 -7.94 9.49 -38.99
N LEU A 426 -7.88 8.47 -38.12
CA LEU A 426 -7.22 8.56 -36.81
C LEU A 426 -5.69 8.59 -36.93
N LEU A 427 -5.12 7.83 -37.84
CA LEU A 427 -3.69 7.73 -38.10
C LEU A 427 -3.41 8.09 -39.57
N PRO A 428 -3.29 9.38 -39.91
CA PRO A 428 -2.92 9.80 -41.25
C PRO A 428 -1.59 9.16 -41.70
N ASP A 429 -1.44 8.91 -42.99
CA ASP A 429 -0.22 8.30 -43.57
C ASP A 429 1.08 9.01 -43.14
N SER A 430 1.06 10.35 -43.05
CA SER A 430 2.20 11.15 -42.58
C SER A 430 2.58 10.85 -41.13
N LEU A 431 1.57 10.74 -40.24
CA LEU A 431 1.77 10.48 -38.82
C LEU A 431 2.34 9.08 -38.60
N LEU A 432 1.80 8.09 -39.32
CA LEU A 432 2.23 6.70 -39.22
C LEU A 432 3.68 6.52 -39.71
N HIS A 433 4.02 7.19 -40.81
CA HIS A 433 5.36 7.16 -41.37
C HIS A 433 6.38 7.90 -40.48
N GLU A 434 6.08 9.11 -40.02
CA GLU A 434 7.00 9.94 -39.22
C GLU A 434 7.32 9.30 -37.86
N HIS A 435 6.31 8.80 -37.15
CA HIS A 435 6.48 8.33 -35.78
C HIS A 435 6.82 6.85 -35.66
N LEU A 436 6.37 6.00 -36.60
CA LEU A 436 6.57 4.55 -36.55
C LEU A 436 7.34 3.97 -37.74
N GLY A 437 7.53 4.72 -38.83
CA GLY A 437 8.12 4.21 -40.07
C GLY A 437 7.26 3.16 -40.76
N LEU A 438 5.95 3.13 -40.45
CA LEU A 438 4.99 2.18 -41.00
C LEU A 438 4.12 2.86 -42.08
N GLY A 439 3.58 2.06 -43.00
CA GLY A 439 2.54 2.47 -43.93
C GLY A 439 1.39 1.45 -43.96
N PHE A 440 0.23 1.85 -44.44
CA PHE A 440 -0.92 0.95 -44.57
C PHE A 440 -0.67 -0.10 -45.65
N LEU A 441 -0.88 -1.38 -45.34
CA LEU A 441 -0.81 -2.46 -46.32
C LEU A 441 -1.87 -2.26 -47.38
N ASN A 442 -1.53 -2.46 -48.66
CA ASN A 442 -2.50 -2.36 -49.74
C ASN A 442 -3.73 -3.25 -49.47
N LYS A 443 -4.94 -2.71 -49.65
CA LYS A 443 -6.20 -3.36 -49.27
C LYS A 443 -6.48 -4.68 -50.01
N ASP A 444 -5.89 -4.86 -51.19
CA ASP A 444 -6.04 -6.08 -51.99
C ASP A 444 -5.07 -7.20 -51.53
N ILE A 445 -4.14 -6.90 -50.61
CA ILE A 445 -3.20 -7.87 -50.03
C ILE A 445 -3.83 -8.53 -48.80
N VAL A 446 -4.12 -9.83 -48.90
CA VAL A 446 -4.66 -10.66 -47.82
C VAL A 446 -3.63 -11.70 -47.41
N LEU A 447 -3.21 -11.67 -46.15
CA LEU A 447 -2.26 -12.64 -45.57
C LEU A 447 -2.93 -13.40 -44.43
N SER A 448 -2.68 -14.72 -44.34
CA SER A 448 -3.12 -15.50 -43.18
C SER A 448 -2.42 -15.04 -41.90
N ASP A 449 -3.07 -15.20 -40.74
CA ASP A 449 -2.51 -14.77 -39.45
C ASP A 449 -1.19 -15.44 -39.11
N SER A 450 -1.06 -16.72 -39.42
CA SER A 450 0.18 -17.49 -39.21
C SER A 450 1.33 -16.95 -40.04
N LEU A 451 1.07 -16.57 -41.31
CA LEU A 451 2.08 -16.04 -42.22
C LEU A 451 2.46 -14.60 -41.86
N ALA A 452 1.47 -13.72 -41.65
CA ALA A 452 1.70 -12.33 -41.28
C ALA A 452 2.55 -12.22 -40.00
N LYS A 453 2.24 -13.03 -38.99
CA LYS A 453 3.03 -13.12 -37.75
C LYS A 453 4.45 -13.61 -38.00
N SER A 454 4.63 -14.61 -38.87
CA SER A 454 5.95 -15.16 -39.22
C SER A 454 6.81 -14.16 -40.01
N LEU A 455 6.18 -13.34 -40.86
CA LEU A 455 6.82 -12.26 -41.61
C LEU A 455 7.08 -11.01 -40.75
N GLY A 456 6.43 -10.88 -39.61
CA GLY A 456 6.54 -9.71 -38.75
C GLY A 456 5.80 -8.49 -39.29
N VAL A 457 4.68 -8.72 -39.97
CA VAL A 457 3.71 -7.67 -40.31
C VAL A 457 3.04 -7.17 -39.04
N GLU A 458 2.94 -5.85 -38.88
CA GLU A 458 2.30 -5.24 -37.72
C GLU A 458 0.78 -5.22 -37.88
N ASP A 459 0.06 -5.55 -36.81
CA ASP A 459 -1.40 -5.50 -36.75
C ASP A 459 -1.87 -4.16 -36.19
N TYR A 460 -2.88 -3.55 -36.81
CA TYR A 460 -3.58 -2.44 -36.19
C TYR A 460 -4.20 -2.88 -34.85
N GLY A 461 -3.89 -2.15 -33.79
CA GLY A 461 -4.23 -2.55 -32.43
C GLY A 461 -3.87 -1.48 -31.40
N PRO A 462 -4.22 -1.70 -30.11
CA PRO A 462 -3.92 -0.77 -29.03
C PRO A 462 -2.42 -0.45 -28.90
N LYS A 463 -1.54 -1.41 -29.21
CA LYS A 463 -0.07 -1.24 -29.18
C LYS A 463 0.42 -0.17 -30.14
N ILE A 464 -0.15 -0.11 -31.35
CA ILE A 464 0.22 0.88 -32.36
C ILE A 464 -0.21 2.27 -31.88
N LEU A 465 -1.44 2.41 -31.39
CA LEU A 465 -1.94 3.68 -30.85
C LEU A 465 -1.11 4.17 -29.66
N LEU A 466 -0.72 3.28 -28.74
CA LEU A 466 0.17 3.61 -27.62
C LEU A 466 1.56 4.07 -28.09
N ARG A 467 2.16 3.38 -29.08
CA ARG A 467 3.45 3.79 -29.65
C ARG A 467 3.36 5.17 -30.31
N VAL A 468 2.27 5.48 -31.01
CA VAL A 468 2.02 6.79 -31.62
C VAL A 468 1.89 7.87 -30.54
N ILE A 469 1.02 7.69 -29.55
CA ILE A 469 0.87 8.66 -28.44
C ILE A 469 2.19 8.87 -27.72
N SER A 470 2.90 7.78 -27.40
CA SER A 470 4.19 7.83 -26.70
C SER A 470 5.25 8.59 -27.50
N SER A 471 5.26 8.43 -28.83
CA SER A 471 6.14 9.16 -29.74
C SER A 471 5.77 10.65 -29.79
N LEU A 472 4.48 10.97 -29.91
CA LEU A 472 3.96 12.35 -29.88
C LEU A 472 4.20 13.08 -28.55
N CYS A 473 4.26 12.35 -27.44
CA CYS A 473 4.63 12.92 -26.13
C CYS A 473 6.12 13.31 -26.05
N ARG A 474 6.98 12.71 -26.88
CA ARG A 474 8.43 12.99 -26.92
C ARG A 474 8.79 14.14 -27.84
N THR A 475 7.91 14.51 -28.77
CA THR A 475 8.11 15.63 -29.69
C THR A 475 7.55 16.92 -29.09
N ASP A 476 8.28 18.02 -29.25
CA ASP A 476 7.83 19.32 -28.75
C ASP A 476 6.53 19.73 -29.45
N ASN A 477 5.47 19.93 -28.66
CA ASN A 477 4.11 20.23 -29.10
C ASN A 477 3.40 19.17 -29.96
N GLY A 478 3.92 17.93 -30.08
CA GLY A 478 3.30 16.89 -30.94
C GLY A 478 1.84 16.59 -30.61
N LEU A 479 1.51 16.42 -29.32
CA LEU A 479 0.11 16.26 -28.89
C LEU A 479 -0.75 17.52 -29.10
N LYS A 480 -0.14 18.71 -28.98
CA LYS A 480 -0.85 19.98 -29.15
C LYS A 480 -1.22 20.23 -30.63
N SER A 481 -0.37 19.84 -31.57
CA SER A 481 -0.63 20.00 -33.00
C SER A 481 -1.76 19.12 -33.53
N MET A 482 -2.01 17.97 -32.90
CA MET A 482 -3.14 17.09 -33.27
C MET A 482 -4.50 17.61 -32.79
N GLY A 483 -4.51 18.40 -31.71
CA GLY A 483 -5.73 18.94 -31.12
C GLY A 483 -6.48 17.96 -30.20
N LEU A 484 -7.36 18.51 -29.37
CA LEU A 484 -8.12 17.74 -28.36
C LEU A 484 -9.21 16.86 -28.98
N SER A 485 -9.73 17.22 -30.16
CA SER A 485 -10.73 16.41 -30.88
C SER A 485 -10.14 15.07 -31.31
N TRP A 486 -8.94 15.10 -31.91
CA TRP A 486 -8.21 13.89 -32.28
C TRP A 486 -7.91 13.01 -31.06
N LEU A 487 -7.48 13.61 -29.94
CA LEU A 487 -7.21 12.87 -28.71
C LEU A 487 -8.48 12.21 -28.15
N SER A 488 -9.62 12.90 -28.17
CA SER A 488 -10.91 12.33 -27.77
C SER A 488 -11.34 11.14 -28.65
N SER A 489 -11.18 11.26 -29.97
CA SER A 489 -11.40 10.13 -30.90
C SER A 489 -10.49 8.96 -30.59
N LEU A 490 -9.20 9.21 -30.36
CA LEU A 490 -8.23 8.18 -30.05
C LEU A 490 -8.56 7.45 -28.74
N LEU A 491 -8.91 8.19 -27.67
CA LEU A 491 -9.28 7.61 -26.38
C LEU A 491 -10.57 6.79 -26.47
N SER A 492 -11.54 7.24 -27.27
CA SER A 492 -12.75 6.47 -27.54
C SER A 492 -12.43 5.16 -28.28
N THR A 493 -11.59 5.21 -29.32
CA THR A 493 -11.16 4.01 -30.05
C THR A 493 -10.39 3.04 -29.15
N LEU A 494 -9.46 3.53 -28.32
CA LEU A 494 -8.75 2.72 -27.34
C LEU A 494 -9.70 2.03 -26.35
N TYR A 495 -10.71 2.74 -25.86
CA TYR A 495 -11.73 2.15 -24.98
C TYR A 495 -12.47 1.02 -25.67
N VAL A 496 -13.01 1.26 -26.87
CA VAL A 496 -13.75 0.26 -27.65
C VAL A 496 -12.90 -0.98 -27.90
N MET A 497 -11.66 -0.80 -28.37
CA MET A 497 -10.72 -1.90 -28.62
C MET A 497 -10.35 -2.68 -27.35
N SER A 498 -10.32 -2.02 -26.18
CA SER A 498 -10.04 -2.66 -24.89
C SER A 498 -11.26 -3.33 -24.25
N SER A 499 -12.48 -2.94 -24.64
CA SER A 499 -13.74 -3.49 -24.14
C SER A 499 -14.23 -4.68 -24.95
N GLN A 500 -13.89 -4.74 -26.23
CA GLN A 500 -14.12 -5.90 -27.08
C GLN A 500 -13.03 -6.93 -26.78
N SER A 501 -13.38 -8.21 -26.76
CA SER A 501 -12.50 -9.36 -26.49
C SER A 501 -11.44 -9.61 -27.58
N PHE A 502 -10.91 -8.56 -28.19
CA PHE A 502 -9.81 -8.57 -29.17
C PHE A 502 -8.48 -9.06 -28.56
N MET A 503 -8.32 -8.99 -27.23
CA MET A 503 -7.08 -9.37 -26.54
C MET A 503 -6.95 -10.87 -26.25
N GLN A 504 -7.94 -11.71 -26.57
CA GLN A 504 -7.91 -13.15 -26.24
C GLN A 504 -7.29 -14.05 -27.33
N THR A 505 -7.01 -13.55 -28.54
CA THR A 505 -6.66 -14.41 -29.69
C THR A 505 -5.18 -14.41 -30.10
N SER A 506 -4.29 -13.67 -29.41
CA SER A 506 -2.86 -13.69 -29.75
C SER A 506 -1.97 -14.09 -28.55
N PRO A 507 -1.29 -15.26 -28.59
CA PRO A 507 -0.52 -15.79 -27.45
C PRO A 507 0.84 -15.12 -27.24
N SER A 508 1.06 -13.92 -27.77
CA SER A 508 2.37 -13.25 -27.71
C SER A 508 2.22 -11.74 -27.48
N PHE A 509 2.54 -11.36 -26.24
CA PHE A 509 2.90 -10.03 -25.73
C PHE A 509 1.79 -9.12 -25.20
N LEU A 510 2.08 -8.60 -23.99
CA LEU A 510 1.37 -7.63 -23.14
C LEU A 510 -0.01 -8.07 -22.69
N THR A 511 -0.13 -8.42 -21.41
CA THR A 511 -1.44 -8.55 -20.75
C THR A 511 -2.11 -7.17 -20.75
N GLU A 512 -3.45 -7.13 -20.66
CA GLU A 512 -4.21 -5.87 -20.56
C GLU A 512 -3.66 -4.95 -19.45
N SER A 513 -3.12 -5.54 -18.37
CA SER A 513 -2.42 -4.83 -17.30
C SER A 513 -1.18 -4.07 -17.78
N ASP A 514 -0.33 -4.68 -18.63
CA ASP A 514 0.93 -4.07 -19.06
C ASP A 514 0.65 -2.86 -19.96
N PHE A 515 -0.37 -2.95 -20.81
CA PHE A 515 -0.82 -1.85 -21.66
C PHE A 515 -1.29 -0.64 -20.83
N ILE A 516 -2.11 -0.86 -19.79
CA ILE A 516 -2.58 0.22 -18.92
C ILE A 516 -1.42 0.82 -18.12
N ILE A 517 -0.48 0.01 -17.64
CA ILE A 517 0.74 0.48 -16.94
C ILE A 517 1.58 1.39 -17.84
N ASP A 518 1.78 1.04 -19.11
CA ASP A 518 2.54 1.88 -20.04
C ASP A 518 1.79 3.17 -20.39
N LEU A 519 0.47 3.12 -20.50
CA LEU A 519 -0.36 4.30 -20.71
C LEU A 519 -0.35 5.23 -19.49
N GLN A 520 -0.34 4.68 -18.25
CA GLN A 520 -0.20 5.45 -17.00
C GLN A 520 1.12 6.24 -16.92
N LYS A 521 2.20 5.72 -17.50
CA LYS A 521 3.51 6.39 -17.57
C LYS A 521 3.57 7.48 -18.65
N THR A 522 2.71 7.39 -19.66
CA THR A 522 2.73 8.28 -20.82
C THR A 522 2.02 9.60 -20.49
N PRO A 523 2.64 10.77 -20.71
CA PRO A 523 2.04 12.06 -20.36
C PRO A 523 1.08 12.55 -21.45
N PHE A 524 -0.07 11.89 -21.59
CA PHE A 524 -1.06 12.23 -22.62
C PHE A 524 -2.32 12.93 -22.08
N ILE A 525 -2.49 13.04 -20.76
CA ILE A 525 -3.72 13.59 -20.18
C ILE A 525 -3.63 15.12 -20.15
N PRO A 526 -4.47 15.87 -20.89
CA PRO A 526 -4.46 17.32 -20.87
C PRO A 526 -4.98 17.82 -19.52
N LEU A 527 -4.19 18.64 -18.83
CA LEU A 527 -4.52 19.22 -17.54
C LEU A 527 -5.06 20.65 -17.70
N SER A 528 -5.75 21.13 -16.67
CA SER A 528 -6.34 22.47 -16.65
C SER A 528 -5.31 23.61 -16.66
N ASP A 529 -4.04 23.32 -16.32
CA ASP A 529 -2.92 24.26 -16.42
C ASP A 529 -2.35 24.40 -17.85
N GLY A 530 -2.93 23.69 -18.83
CA GLY A 530 -2.51 23.69 -20.23
C GLY A 530 -1.32 22.77 -20.55
N LYS A 531 -0.83 22.00 -19.57
CA LYS A 531 0.20 20.97 -19.77
C LYS A 531 -0.43 19.59 -19.95
N TYR A 532 0.37 18.63 -20.39
CA TYR A 532 -0.01 17.22 -20.42
C TYR A 532 0.67 16.47 -19.27
N GLY A 533 -0.08 15.61 -18.60
CA GLY A 533 0.37 14.86 -17.42
C GLY A 533 0.22 13.35 -17.57
N SER A 534 1.00 12.62 -16.78
CA SER A 534 0.90 11.15 -16.60
C SER A 534 0.45 10.79 -15.18
N LEU A 535 -0.10 9.60 -14.97
CA LEU A 535 -0.49 9.15 -13.63
C LEU A 535 0.73 8.77 -12.76
N ASP A 536 1.88 8.48 -13.38
CA ASP A 536 3.16 8.24 -12.68
C ASP A 536 3.63 9.47 -11.87
N GLN A 537 3.22 10.68 -12.28
CA GLN A 537 3.52 11.93 -11.58
C GLN A 537 2.57 12.22 -10.39
N GLY A 538 1.59 11.35 -10.12
CA GLY A 538 0.59 11.50 -9.05
C GLY A 538 -0.86 11.46 -9.53
N THR A 539 -1.81 11.57 -8.60
CA THR A 539 -3.25 11.47 -8.88
C THR A 539 -3.74 12.57 -9.82
N VAL A 540 -4.52 12.18 -10.83
CA VAL A 540 -5.20 13.09 -11.76
C VAL A 540 -6.71 12.95 -11.57
N TRP A 541 -7.42 14.08 -11.57
CA TRP A 541 -8.83 14.17 -11.21
C TRP A 541 -9.71 14.57 -12.39
N LEU A 542 -10.90 13.98 -12.49
CA LEU A 542 -11.90 14.30 -13.51
C LEU A 542 -13.17 14.91 -12.86
N HIS A 543 -13.53 16.12 -13.28
CA HIS A 543 -14.79 16.76 -12.88
C HIS A 543 -15.95 16.00 -13.53
N THR A 544 -16.85 15.39 -12.74
CA THR A 544 -17.91 14.53 -13.29
C THR A 544 -19.32 15.09 -13.21
N GLU A 545 -19.54 16.29 -12.67
CA GLU A 545 -20.91 16.79 -12.45
C GLU A 545 -21.31 17.92 -13.42
N VAL A 546 -22.13 17.53 -14.39
CA VAL A 546 -23.25 18.34 -14.86
C VAL A 546 -24.41 18.01 -13.91
N VAL A 547 -24.87 19.00 -13.14
CA VAL A 547 -26.04 19.02 -12.21
C VAL A 547 -25.81 18.51 -10.77
N GLY A 548 -25.99 19.41 -9.79
CA GLY A 548 -26.46 19.00 -8.45
C GLY A 548 -26.05 19.82 -7.21
N GLN A 549 -26.68 20.99 -6.99
CA GLN A 549 -26.95 21.65 -5.69
C GLN A 549 -25.81 21.91 -4.68
N GLY A 550 -25.61 23.20 -4.38
CA GLY A 550 -25.33 23.64 -3.01
C GLY A 550 -23.95 24.24 -2.73
N ILE A 551 -23.40 25.01 -3.66
CA ILE A 551 -22.30 26.01 -3.62
C ILE A 551 -21.64 25.88 -5.00
N SER A 552 -21.59 26.95 -5.81
CA SER A 552 -20.96 26.84 -7.13
C SER A 552 -19.50 26.40 -6.97
N ASP A 553 -19.02 25.44 -7.76
CA ASP A 553 -17.60 25.05 -7.80
C ASP A 553 -16.66 26.27 -7.93
N GLU A 554 -17.16 27.33 -8.57
CA GLU A 554 -16.50 28.63 -8.70
C GLU A 554 -16.18 29.32 -7.37
N TYR A 555 -16.99 29.09 -6.32
CA TYR A 555 -16.77 29.64 -4.98
C TYR A 555 -15.70 28.85 -4.23
N LEU A 556 -15.67 27.52 -4.36
CA LEU A 556 -14.62 26.67 -3.79
C LEU A 556 -13.26 26.93 -4.45
N LEU A 557 -13.25 27.11 -5.78
CA LEU A 557 -12.06 27.54 -6.53
C LEU A 557 -11.52 28.90 -6.05
N LYS A 558 -12.40 29.85 -5.74
CA LYS A 558 -12.02 31.17 -5.20
C LYS A 558 -11.61 31.11 -3.73
N ALA A 559 -12.18 30.20 -2.95
CA ALA A 559 -11.91 30.06 -1.51
C ALA A 559 -10.64 29.25 -1.21
N PHE A 560 -10.21 28.36 -2.12
CA PHE A 560 -9.04 27.48 -1.96
C PHE A 560 -8.09 27.51 -3.16
N PRO A 561 -7.60 28.68 -3.58
CA PRO A 561 -6.82 28.83 -4.82
C PRO A 561 -5.52 28.02 -4.80
N LYS A 562 -4.86 27.87 -3.65
CA LYS A 562 -3.58 27.14 -3.58
C LYS A 562 -3.80 25.64 -3.66
N LEU A 563 -4.84 25.10 -3.01
CA LEU A 563 -5.23 23.69 -3.15
C LEU A 563 -5.52 23.36 -4.61
N TYR A 564 -6.42 24.10 -5.27
CA TYR A 564 -6.80 23.81 -6.65
C TYR A 564 -5.65 24.05 -7.65
N SER A 565 -4.70 24.94 -7.35
CA SER A 565 -3.47 25.08 -8.16
C SER A 565 -2.54 23.86 -8.10
N LYS A 566 -2.66 23.02 -7.06
CA LYS A 566 -1.88 21.79 -6.89
C LYS A 566 -2.58 20.55 -7.40
N LEU A 567 -3.92 20.57 -7.49
CA LEU A 567 -4.69 19.46 -8.03
C LEU A 567 -4.48 19.36 -9.55
N ARG A 568 -4.13 18.16 -10.01
CA ARG A 568 -3.95 17.86 -11.44
C ARG A 568 -5.30 17.48 -12.03
N ILE A 569 -6.08 18.46 -12.44
CA ILE A 569 -7.45 18.26 -12.95
C ILE A 569 -7.42 18.16 -14.48
N VAL A 570 -8.08 17.15 -15.05
CA VAL A 570 -8.27 17.00 -16.50
C VAL A 570 -8.94 18.25 -17.07
N SER A 571 -8.40 18.77 -18.17
CA SER A 571 -8.93 19.97 -18.83
C SER A 571 -10.39 19.74 -19.27
N PRO A 572 -11.33 20.62 -18.86
CA PRO A 572 -12.72 20.56 -19.34
C PRO A 572 -12.84 20.63 -20.86
N ASN A 573 -11.85 21.24 -21.52
CA ASN A 573 -11.80 21.36 -22.98
C ASN A 573 -11.67 20.00 -23.69
N LEU A 574 -11.15 18.96 -23.02
CA LEU A 574 -11.11 17.60 -23.59
C LEU A 574 -12.51 17.03 -23.76
N LEU A 575 -13.34 17.15 -22.72
CA LEU A 575 -14.74 16.70 -22.77
C LEU A 575 -15.56 17.58 -23.71
N ALA A 576 -15.32 18.91 -23.73
CA ALA A 576 -15.96 19.80 -24.70
C ALA A 576 -15.60 19.42 -26.16
N ALA A 577 -14.35 19.04 -26.43
CA ALA A 577 -13.94 18.55 -27.73
C ALA A 577 -14.62 17.22 -28.08
N ALA A 578 -14.79 16.31 -27.13
CA ALA A 578 -15.54 15.06 -27.34
C ALA A 578 -17.02 15.33 -27.70
N ILE A 579 -17.67 16.26 -27.00
CA ILE A 579 -19.06 16.68 -27.28
C ILE A 579 -19.19 17.26 -28.70
N SER A 580 -18.20 18.05 -29.15
CA SER A 580 -18.23 18.65 -30.49
C SER A 580 -18.17 17.63 -31.63
N ILE A 581 -17.56 16.45 -31.40
CA ILE A 581 -17.51 15.35 -32.38
C ILE A 581 -18.84 14.59 -32.39
N GLU A 582 -19.45 14.41 -31.22
CA GLU A 582 -20.68 13.64 -31.04
C GLU A 582 -21.88 14.24 -31.78
N GLY A 583 -21.92 15.56 -31.98
CA GLY A 583 -22.92 16.24 -32.81
C GLY A 583 -22.96 15.81 -34.29
N SER A 584 -22.06 14.92 -34.74
CA SER A 584 -21.95 14.45 -36.13
C SER A 584 -22.17 12.93 -36.36
N CYS A 585 -22.26 12.10 -35.32
CA CYS A 585 -22.39 10.64 -35.44
C CYS A 585 -23.48 10.08 -34.52
N SER A 586 -24.36 9.23 -35.05
CA SER A 586 -25.65 8.87 -34.44
C SER A 586 -25.69 7.59 -33.58
N ASP A 587 -24.58 6.99 -33.11
CA ASP A 587 -24.72 5.68 -32.42
C ASP A 587 -23.69 5.29 -31.33
N THR A 588 -22.82 6.19 -30.84
CA THR A 588 -22.05 5.92 -29.60
C THR A 588 -21.63 7.21 -28.92
N THR A 589 -21.84 7.32 -27.62
CA THR A 589 -21.50 8.52 -26.84
C THR A 589 -19.98 8.58 -26.63
N ILE A 590 -19.26 9.20 -27.58
CA ILE A 590 -17.79 9.37 -27.56
C ILE A 590 -17.33 9.93 -26.20
N VAL A 591 -18.10 10.85 -25.62
CA VAL A 591 -17.86 11.41 -24.29
C VAL A 591 -17.83 10.35 -23.20
N GLU A 592 -18.79 9.42 -23.19
CA GLU A 592 -18.79 8.32 -22.22
C GLU A 592 -17.59 7.40 -22.39
N ASN A 593 -17.19 7.09 -23.63
CA ASN A 593 -16.03 6.24 -23.88
C ASN A 593 -14.75 6.89 -23.39
N VAL A 594 -14.58 8.20 -23.60
CA VAL A 594 -13.43 8.97 -23.08
C VAL A 594 -13.43 8.95 -21.55
N ILE A 595 -14.58 9.21 -20.91
CA ILE A 595 -14.70 9.17 -19.44
C ILE A 595 -14.36 7.76 -18.90
N LYS A 596 -14.93 6.71 -19.50
CA LYS A 596 -14.67 5.32 -19.11
C LYS A 596 -13.21 4.94 -19.34
N MET A 597 -12.56 5.45 -20.41
CA MET A 597 -11.13 5.24 -20.65
C MET A 597 -10.27 5.91 -19.58
N LEU A 598 -10.56 7.17 -19.23
CA LEU A 598 -9.82 7.89 -18.19
C LEU A 598 -9.93 7.16 -16.84
N TYR A 599 -11.12 6.68 -16.47
CA TYR A 599 -11.29 5.85 -15.28
C TYR A 599 -10.52 4.53 -15.38
N LYS A 600 -10.55 3.85 -16.54
CA LYS A 600 -9.80 2.60 -16.76
C LYS A 600 -8.29 2.78 -16.65
N VAL A 601 -7.78 3.96 -17.03
CA VAL A 601 -6.36 4.33 -16.91
C VAL A 601 -5.97 4.67 -15.47
N GLY A 602 -6.93 5.06 -14.62
CA GLY A 602 -6.70 5.35 -13.19
C GLY A 602 -6.91 6.82 -12.81
N VAL A 603 -7.49 7.64 -13.68
CA VAL A 603 -7.96 8.98 -13.33
C VAL A 603 -9.11 8.84 -12.33
N GLN A 604 -9.11 9.61 -11.26
CA GLN A 604 -10.11 9.52 -10.21
C GLN A 604 -11.24 10.55 -10.40
N ARG A 605 -12.43 10.23 -9.90
CA ARG A 605 -13.53 11.20 -9.84
C ARG A 605 -13.18 12.31 -8.86
N LEU A 606 -13.36 13.56 -9.27
CA LEU A 606 -13.17 14.73 -8.40
C LEU A 606 -14.34 14.85 -7.42
N ALA A 607 -14.39 14.00 -6.40
CA ALA A 607 -15.28 14.17 -5.25
C ALA A 607 -14.53 14.87 -4.12
N VAL A 608 -15.18 15.84 -3.47
CA VAL A 608 -14.59 16.61 -2.34
C VAL A 608 -14.08 15.67 -1.23
N HIS A 609 -14.80 14.58 -0.98
CA HIS A 609 -14.40 13.55 -0.01
C HIS A 609 -13.10 12.83 -0.41
N ASP A 610 -12.96 12.47 -1.67
CA ASP A 610 -11.76 11.78 -2.17
C ASP A 610 -10.54 12.71 -2.21
N ILE A 611 -10.74 14.02 -2.43
CA ILE A 611 -9.66 15.01 -2.29
C ILE A 611 -9.11 15.02 -0.85
N VAL A 612 -9.99 14.97 0.16
CA VAL A 612 -9.55 14.90 1.56
C VAL A 612 -8.73 13.62 1.81
N LYS A 613 -9.23 12.48 1.36
CA LYS A 613 -8.66 11.16 1.63
C LYS A 613 -7.38 10.85 0.85
N VAL A 614 -7.36 11.12 -0.45
CA VAL A 614 -6.28 10.70 -1.36
C VAL A 614 -5.21 11.77 -1.54
N HIS A 615 -5.57 13.05 -1.39
CA HIS A 615 -4.62 14.16 -1.60
C HIS A 615 -4.25 14.87 -0.30
N ILE A 616 -5.23 15.34 0.47
CA ILE A 616 -4.96 16.19 1.64
C ILE A 616 -4.33 15.38 2.78
N LEU A 617 -4.92 14.27 3.21
CA LEU A 617 -4.41 13.48 4.34
C LEU A 617 -2.95 13.00 4.14
N PRO A 618 -2.57 12.42 2.97
CA PRO A 618 -1.19 12.06 2.72
C PRO A 618 -0.25 13.28 2.68
N ALA A 619 -0.70 14.40 2.10
CA ALA A 619 0.14 15.59 1.96
C ALA A 619 0.35 16.33 3.29
N ILE A 620 -0.64 16.34 4.19
CA ILE A 620 -0.47 16.89 5.54
C ILE A 620 0.45 16.00 6.39
N SER A 621 0.47 14.69 6.11
CA SER A 621 1.30 13.72 6.84
C SER A 621 2.79 13.76 6.48
N ASP A 622 3.18 14.30 5.33
CA ASP A 622 4.56 14.27 4.82
C ASP A 622 5.40 15.48 5.28
N ASP A 623 6.40 15.24 6.14
CA ASP A 623 7.33 16.26 6.64
C ASP A 623 8.09 17.00 5.53
N LYS A 624 8.33 16.35 4.38
CA LYS A 624 9.08 16.93 3.26
C LYS A 624 8.32 18.05 2.54
N ASN A 625 7.02 18.20 2.78
CA ASN A 625 6.17 19.18 2.12
C ASN A 625 6.03 20.52 2.86
N THR A 626 6.64 20.68 4.03
CA THR A 626 6.38 21.82 4.93
C THR A 626 7.14 23.10 4.59
N VAL A 627 8.39 23.00 4.11
CA VAL A 627 9.25 24.16 3.88
C VAL A 627 8.77 24.97 2.66
N GLY A 628 8.30 26.20 2.89
CA GLY A 628 7.84 27.13 1.85
C GLY A 628 6.40 26.93 1.36
N LYS A 629 5.60 26.06 2.01
CA LYS A 629 4.19 25.79 1.65
C LYS A 629 3.21 26.02 2.81
N GLU A 630 3.56 26.90 3.74
CA GLU A 630 2.78 27.19 4.95
C GLU A 630 1.30 27.49 4.64
N GLU A 631 1.03 28.47 3.79
CA GLU A 631 -0.35 28.83 3.42
C GLU A 631 -1.15 27.69 2.76
N LEU A 632 -0.50 26.71 2.11
CA LEU A 632 -1.15 25.54 1.53
C LEU A 632 -1.64 24.57 2.62
N MET A 633 -0.87 24.40 3.69
CA MET A 633 -1.23 23.52 4.82
C MET A 633 -2.43 24.08 5.59
N THR A 634 -2.50 25.41 5.71
CA THR A 634 -3.66 26.11 6.26
C THR A 634 -4.91 25.91 5.39
N GLU A 635 -4.79 26.04 4.06
CA GLU A 635 -5.89 25.76 3.12
C GLU A 635 -6.35 24.30 3.18
N TYR A 636 -5.42 23.34 3.31
CA TYR A 636 -5.72 21.91 3.41
C TYR A 636 -6.57 21.58 4.65
N LEU A 637 -6.16 22.06 5.82
CA LEU A 637 -6.93 21.92 7.06
C LEU A 637 -8.28 22.65 6.98
N ALA A 638 -8.32 23.84 6.38
CA ALA A 638 -9.57 24.58 6.17
C ALA A 638 -10.54 23.85 5.24
N PHE A 639 -10.03 23.19 4.19
CA PHE A 639 -10.84 22.39 3.27
C PHE A 639 -11.37 21.13 3.95
N ALA A 640 -10.54 20.42 4.72
CA ALA A 640 -10.96 19.26 5.49
C ALA A 640 -12.04 19.62 6.54
N MET A 641 -11.85 20.72 7.29
CA MET A 641 -12.82 21.23 8.25
C MET A 641 -14.15 21.59 7.58
N PHE A 642 -14.10 22.31 6.45
CA PHE A 642 -15.29 22.69 5.69
C PHE A 642 -16.05 21.46 5.17
N HIS A 643 -15.34 20.48 4.59
CA HIS A 643 -15.94 19.26 4.06
C HIS A 643 -16.58 18.40 5.17
N LEU A 644 -15.93 18.26 6.31
CA LEU A 644 -16.46 17.51 7.46
C LEU A 644 -17.71 18.13 8.08
N GLN A 645 -18.02 19.39 7.76
CA GLN A 645 -19.26 20.06 8.18
C GLN A 645 -20.36 20.02 7.10
N SER A 646 -20.03 19.54 5.90
CA SER A 646 -20.99 19.40 4.81
C SER A 646 -21.89 18.18 5.01
N SER A 647 -23.05 18.16 4.34
CA SER A 647 -23.98 17.03 4.31
C SER A 647 -23.50 15.89 3.39
N CYS A 648 -22.22 15.51 3.46
CA CYS A 648 -21.64 14.44 2.66
C CYS A 648 -22.05 13.07 3.24
N ALA A 649 -22.73 12.24 2.44
CA ALA A 649 -23.21 10.92 2.84
C ALA A 649 -22.08 9.94 3.22
N THR A 650 -20.90 10.05 2.59
CA THR A 650 -19.74 9.21 2.92
C THR A 650 -19.05 9.67 4.20
N CYS A 651 -19.02 10.99 4.46
CA CYS A 651 -18.45 11.53 5.69
C CYS A 651 -19.22 11.11 6.94
N SER A 652 -20.53 10.91 6.88
CA SER A 652 -21.30 10.50 8.07
C SER A 652 -20.84 9.15 8.63
N VAL A 653 -20.32 8.27 7.77
CA VAL A 653 -19.77 6.96 8.16
C VAL A 653 -18.27 7.06 8.49
N GLU A 654 -17.48 7.72 7.63
CA GLU A 654 -16.01 7.73 7.75
C GLU A 654 -15.44 8.84 8.66
N ARG A 655 -16.26 9.78 9.16
CA ARG A 655 -15.81 10.92 9.97
C ARG A 655 -14.90 10.49 11.12
N GLY A 656 -15.28 9.44 11.86
CA GLY A 656 -14.50 8.97 13.00
C GLY A 656 -13.07 8.61 12.62
N GLY A 657 -12.89 7.86 11.53
CA GLY A 657 -11.57 7.48 11.02
C GLY A 657 -10.76 8.68 10.54
N LEU A 658 -11.39 9.61 9.80
CA LEU A 658 -10.72 10.82 9.29
C LEU A 658 -10.25 11.74 10.44
N ILE A 659 -11.05 11.89 11.50
CA ILE A 659 -10.67 12.71 12.67
C ILE A 659 -9.51 12.07 13.44
N VAL A 660 -9.45 10.74 13.56
CA VAL A 660 -8.32 10.04 14.18
C VAL A 660 -7.04 10.27 13.37
N GLU A 661 -7.10 10.14 12.05
CA GLU A 661 -5.93 10.36 11.18
C GLU A 661 -5.46 11.83 11.24
N LEU A 662 -6.39 12.79 11.26
CA LEU A 662 -6.07 14.21 11.47
C LEU A 662 -5.46 14.46 12.85
N ARG A 663 -6.00 13.86 13.92
CA ARG A 663 -5.44 13.98 15.29
C ARG A 663 -3.99 13.49 15.36
N GLU A 664 -3.67 12.40 14.67
CA GLU A 664 -2.33 11.83 14.74
C GLU A 664 -1.31 12.57 13.85
N ARG A 665 -1.75 13.06 12.68
CA ARG A 665 -0.84 13.46 11.60
C ARG A 665 -0.96 14.91 11.17
N ALA A 666 -2.01 15.63 11.58
CA ALA A 666 -2.25 16.97 11.08
C ALA A 666 -1.22 17.99 11.60
N LEU A 667 -0.65 18.76 10.67
CA LEU A 667 0.20 19.90 10.97
C LEU A 667 -0.65 21.15 11.17
N ILE A 668 -0.75 21.60 12.43
CA ILE A 668 -1.52 22.77 12.84
C ILE A 668 -0.58 23.97 12.97
N LEU A 669 -0.95 25.11 12.38
CA LEU A 669 -0.22 26.36 12.53
C LEU A 669 -0.42 26.92 13.93
N THR A 670 0.69 27.11 14.63
CA THR A 670 0.76 27.69 15.97
C THR A 670 1.62 28.96 15.95
N ASN A 671 1.62 29.69 17.06
CA ASN A 671 2.56 30.79 17.33
C ASN A 671 4.06 30.41 17.21
N TYR A 672 4.39 29.12 17.18
CA TYR A 672 5.74 28.58 16.96
C TYR A 672 5.85 27.76 15.65
N GLY A 673 5.07 28.12 14.64
CA GLY A 673 5.04 27.44 13.34
C GLY A 673 4.15 26.19 13.34
N TYR A 674 4.32 25.33 12.34
CA TYR A 674 3.52 24.10 12.22
C TYR A 674 3.96 23.04 13.23
N LYS A 675 2.99 22.49 13.96
CA LYS A 675 3.18 21.46 14.98
C LYS A 675 2.08 20.42 14.92
N ARG A 676 2.38 19.19 15.33
CA ARG A 676 1.39 18.11 15.49
C ARG A 676 0.94 18.02 16.94
N SER A 677 -0.34 17.70 17.15
CA SER A 677 -0.92 17.44 18.49
C SER A 677 -0.29 16.26 19.21
N ASN A 678 0.29 15.31 18.48
CA ASN A 678 1.03 14.18 19.05
C ASN A 678 2.49 14.53 19.43
N GLU A 679 3.05 15.62 18.87
CA GLU A 679 4.43 16.04 19.17
C GLU A 679 4.48 17.02 20.34
N VAL A 680 3.52 17.95 20.39
CA VAL A 680 3.41 18.96 21.43
C VAL A 680 1.94 19.21 21.78
N PRO A 681 1.63 19.54 23.04
CA PRO A 681 0.32 20.05 23.42
C PRO A 681 0.00 21.35 22.67
N ILE A 682 -1.20 21.44 22.10
CA ILE A 682 -1.68 22.63 21.36
C ILE A 682 -2.95 23.15 22.02
N HIS A 683 -2.99 24.46 22.25
CA HIS A 683 -4.04 25.12 23.01
C HIS A 683 -4.79 26.18 22.20
N PHE A 684 -6.04 26.44 22.59
CA PHE A 684 -6.82 27.52 21.97
C PHE A 684 -6.24 28.89 22.31
N SER A 685 -6.13 29.78 21.33
CA SER A 685 -5.85 31.20 21.56
C SER A 685 -7.13 31.95 21.95
N ARG A 686 -6.97 33.19 22.42
CA ARG A 686 -8.10 34.08 22.78
C ARG A 686 -9.10 34.30 21.63
N GLU A 687 -8.64 34.21 20.39
CA GLU A 687 -9.45 34.41 19.18
C GLU A 687 -10.47 33.27 18.96
N TYR A 688 -10.22 32.10 19.56
CA TYR A 688 -11.15 30.95 19.58
C TYR A 688 -12.04 30.92 20.83
N GLY A 689 -12.00 31.97 21.65
CA GLY A 689 -12.80 32.09 22.86
C GLY A 689 -12.22 31.38 24.09
N ASN A 690 -10.90 31.10 24.12
CA ASN A 690 -10.27 30.55 25.31
C ASN A 690 -10.42 31.53 26.50
N PRO A 691 -11.04 31.09 27.62
CA PRO A 691 -11.22 31.93 28.81
C PRO A 691 -9.94 32.13 29.63
N VAL A 692 -8.87 31.36 29.37
CA VAL A 692 -7.63 31.34 30.15
C VAL A 692 -6.58 32.26 29.54
N ASP A 693 -6.03 33.16 30.36
CA ASP A 693 -4.88 34.00 30.00
C ASP A 693 -3.59 33.37 30.54
N VAL A 694 -3.06 32.40 29.78
CA VAL A 694 -1.94 31.57 30.24
C VAL A 694 -0.63 32.36 30.38
N ASN A 695 -0.49 33.49 29.68
CA ASN A 695 0.70 34.35 29.79
C ASN A 695 0.95 34.82 31.22
N LYS A 696 -0.10 34.98 32.03
CA LYS A 696 0.03 35.31 33.45
C LYS A 696 0.71 34.18 34.26
N LEU A 697 0.48 32.93 33.87
CA LEU A 697 1.07 31.75 34.51
C LEU A 697 2.51 31.50 34.00
N ILE A 698 2.74 31.65 32.69
CA ILE A 698 4.00 31.30 32.01
C ILE A 698 5.05 32.42 32.04
N SER A 699 4.68 33.67 32.37
CA SER A 699 5.66 34.76 32.47
C SER A 699 6.87 34.39 33.36
N GLY A 700 8.07 34.25 32.78
CA GLY A 700 9.30 33.85 33.49
C GLY A 700 9.56 32.33 33.59
N LEU A 701 8.73 31.49 32.96
CA LEU A 701 9.00 30.07 32.69
C LEU A 701 9.62 29.93 31.28
N ASP A 702 10.68 29.13 31.15
CA ASP A 702 11.21 28.72 29.84
C ASP A 702 10.39 27.56 29.26
N MET A 703 9.07 27.76 29.18
CA MET A 703 8.11 26.78 28.69
C MET A 703 7.43 27.31 27.43
N LYS A 704 7.47 26.52 26.35
CA LYS A 704 6.86 26.89 25.08
C LYS A 704 5.38 26.54 25.08
N TRP A 705 4.53 27.55 25.17
CA TRP A 705 3.08 27.40 25.08
C TRP A 705 2.61 27.57 23.64
N HIS A 706 2.18 26.47 23.02
CA HIS A 706 1.77 26.45 21.63
C HIS A 706 0.28 26.79 21.51
N GLU A 707 -0.02 27.98 21.01
CA GLU A 707 -1.39 28.43 20.75
C GLU A 707 -1.70 28.38 19.26
N ILE A 708 -2.93 27.99 18.91
CA ILE A 708 -3.39 28.04 17.50
C ILE A 708 -3.36 29.48 16.98
N ASP A 709 -2.79 29.65 15.80
CA ASP A 709 -2.76 30.95 15.11
C ASP A 709 -4.13 31.38 14.58
N SER A 710 -4.41 32.69 14.56
CA SER A 710 -5.67 33.24 14.02
C SER A 710 -5.90 32.97 12.53
N ALA A 711 -4.89 32.55 11.77
CA ALA A 711 -4.95 32.42 10.33
C ALA A 711 -6.18 31.62 9.87
N TYR A 712 -6.56 30.56 10.59
CA TYR A 712 -7.74 29.76 10.27
C TYR A 712 -9.05 30.52 10.45
N VAL A 713 -9.17 31.34 11.51
CA VAL A 713 -10.36 32.18 11.74
C VAL A 713 -10.44 33.32 10.70
N LYS A 714 -9.29 33.83 10.26
CA LYS A 714 -9.19 34.88 9.23
C LYS A 714 -9.46 34.34 7.81
N HIS A 715 -9.45 33.02 7.60
CA HIS A 715 -9.64 32.37 6.31
C HIS A 715 -11.00 32.74 5.66
N PRO A 716 -11.09 32.94 4.32
CA PRO A 716 -12.34 33.33 3.64
C PRO A 716 -13.54 32.43 3.95
N ILE A 717 -13.32 31.11 4.05
CA ILE A 717 -14.38 30.12 4.33
C ILE A 717 -15.03 30.33 5.70
N THR A 718 -14.29 30.85 6.67
CA THR A 718 -14.80 31.10 8.02
C THR A 718 -15.84 32.21 8.02
N LYS A 719 -15.66 33.23 7.17
CA LYS A 719 -16.61 34.34 7.02
C LYS A 719 -17.91 33.92 6.33
N SER A 720 -17.85 32.90 5.47
CA SER A 720 -19.05 32.38 4.78
C SER A 720 -19.92 31.46 5.61
N MET A 721 -19.39 30.90 6.70
CA MET A 721 -20.13 29.97 7.55
C MET A 721 -20.78 30.69 8.74
N SER A 722 -22.06 30.40 9.01
CA SER A 722 -22.71 30.82 10.25
C SER A 722 -22.02 30.18 11.45
N GLY A 723 -21.59 31.00 12.43
CA GLY A 723 -20.85 30.52 13.60
C GLY A 723 -19.47 29.93 13.28
N GLY A 724 -18.77 30.44 12.24
CA GLY A 724 -17.49 29.90 11.78
C GLY A 724 -16.44 29.68 12.87
N VAL A 725 -16.35 30.57 13.87
CA VAL A 725 -15.42 30.40 15.02
C VAL A 725 -15.80 29.21 15.89
N LEU A 726 -17.08 29.02 16.21
CA LEU A 726 -17.57 27.88 17.00
C LEU A 726 -17.34 26.56 16.25
N LYS A 727 -17.55 26.58 14.94
CA LYS A 727 -17.30 25.47 14.02
C LYS A 727 -15.83 25.05 14.00
N TRP A 728 -14.90 26.02 13.93
CA TRP A 728 -13.47 25.76 14.08
C TRP A 728 -13.12 25.21 15.46
N ARG A 729 -13.71 25.78 16.52
CA ARG A 729 -13.48 25.34 17.90
C ARG A 729 -13.85 23.87 18.07
N ASN A 730 -15.06 23.47 17.65
CA ASN A 730 -15.50 22.07 17.73
C ASN A 730 -14.58 21.13 16.93
N PHE A 731 -14.16 21.55 15.74
CA PHE A 731 -13.25 20.76 14.91
C PHE A 731 -11.87 20.56 15.56
N PHE A 732 -11.27 21.63 16.09
CA PHE A 732 -9.98 21.52 16.78
C PHE A 732 -10.07 20.76 18.11
N GLN A 733 -11.21 20.83 18.82
CA GLN A 733 -11.47 19.98 19.99
C GLN A 733 -11.48 18.50 19.61
N GLU A 734 -12.09 18.14 18.48
CA GLU A 734 -12.06 16.76 17.95
C GLU A 734 -10.63 16.31 17.57
N ILE A 735 -9.78 17.22 17.11
CA ILE A 735 -8.36 16.94 16.79
C ILE A 735 -7.46 16.90 18.04
N GLY A 736 -7.96 17.27 19.21
CA GLY A 736 -7.24 17.13 20.49
C GLY A 736 -6.63 18.42 21.04
N VAL A 737 -7.07 19.58 20.54
CA VAL A 737 -6.70 20.90 21.07
C VAL A 737 -7.51 21.19 22.33
N THR A 738 -6.85 21.71 23.37
CA THR A 738 -7.45 21.97 24.69
C THR A 738 -7.48 23.45 25.06
N ASP A 739 -8.36 23.84 25.98
CA ASP A 739 -8.41 25.23 26.49
C ASP A 739 -7.30 25.50 27.54
N PHE A 740 -6.81 24.46 28.20
CA PHE A 740 -5.71 24.52 29.16
C PHE A 740 -4.92 23.19 29.12
N VAL A 741 -4.14 22.88 30.14
CA VAL A 741 -3.23 21.72 30.22
C VAL A 741 -3.81 20.45 29.58
N GLN A 742 -3.04 19.85 28.68
CA GLN A 742 -3.44 18.64 28.01
C GLN A 742 -3.35 17.47 28.99
N VAL A 743 -4.42 16.67 29.07
CA VAL A 743 -4.49 15.47 29.90
C VAL A 743 -4.80 14.30 28.98
N VAL A 744 -3.82 13.41 28.85
CA VAL A 744 -3.81 12.27 27.93
C VAL A 744 -3.96 10.96 28.70
N GLN A 745 -4.60 9.99 28.07
CA GLN A 745 -4.67 8.63 28.59
C GLN A 745 -3.46 7.85 28.08
N VAL A 746 -2.70 7.25 28.99
CA VAL A 746 -1.48 6.50 28.71
C VAL A 746 -1.67 5.07 29.22
N ASP A 747 -1.41 4.11 28.34
CA ASP A 747 -1.38 2.69 28.68
C ASP A 747 -0.02 2.38 29.32
N LYS A 748 -0.01 1.99 30.61
CA LYS A 748 1.20 1.62 31.35
C LYS A 748 1.16 0.18 31.84
N SER A 749 2.31 -0.47 31.86
CA SER A 749 2.49 -1.76 32.52
C SER A 749 2.54 -1.56 34.05
N VAL A 750 2.00 -2.50 34.83
CA VAL A 750 1.99 -2.46 36.31
C VAL A 750 3.35 -2.08 36.95
N PRO A 751 4.53 -2.53 36.47
CA PRO A 751 5.81 -2.13 37.06
C PRO A 751 6.30 -0.71 36.70
N ASP A 752 5.78 -0.07 35.65
CA ASP A 752 6.16 1.29 35.22
C ASP A 752 5.41 2.41 35.95
N ILE A 753 4.40 2.07 36.76
CA ILE A 753 3.75 3.00 37.67
C ILE A 753 4.73 3.24 38.82
N SER A 754 5.56 4.27 38.66
CA SER A 754 6.62 4.66 39.59
C SER A 754 6.21 4.57 41.06
N LEU A 755 7.14 4.03 41.86
CA LEU A 755 7.19 3.73 43.29
C LEU A 755 6.68 4.79 44.31
N VAL A 756 5.94 5.82 43.90
CA VAL A 756 5.40 6.88 44.79
C VAL A 756 3.96 6.58 45.26
N ASN A 757 3.16 5.86 44.47
CA ASN A 757 1.74 5.57 44.74
C ASN A 757 1.50 4.32 45.63
N SER A 758 2.44 3.98 46.51
CA SER A 758 2.49 2.70 47.23
C SER A 758 1.48 2.52 48.37
N LYS A 759 0.39 3.29 48.47
CA LYS A 759 -0.61 3.12 49.54
C LYS A 759 -1.96 2.60 49.05
N ASP A 760 -2.44 3.03 47.89
CA ASP A 760 -3.75 2.59 47.37
C ASP A 760 -3.65 1.29 46.53
N ILE A 761 -2.50 1.00 45.88
CA ILE A 761 -2.29 -0.24 45.11
C ILE A 761 -1.89 -1.44 46.00
N VAL A 762 -1.38 -1.17 47.22
CA VAL A 762 -0.87 -2.23 48.13
C VAL A 762 -1.98 -3.13 48.67
N CYS A 763 -3.26 -2.77 48.55
CA CYS A 763 -4.34 -3.60 49.06
C CYS A 763 -4.69 -4.83 48.20
N ASN A 764 -4.09 -5.02 47.01
CA ASN A 764 -4.38 -6.16 46.13
C ASN A 764 -3.13 -6.78 45.49
N LYS A 765 -2.05 -6.96 46.26
CA LYS A 765 -0.84 -7.66 45.78
C LYS A 765 -1.03 -9.17 45.54
N ASP A 766 -2.18 -9.74 45.90
CA ASP A 766 -2.38 -11.20 45.85
C ASP A 766 -3.10 -11.72 44.58
N ILE A 767 -3.49 -10.87 43.61
CA ILE A 767 -4.28 -11.34 42.44
C ILE A 767 -3.83 -10.80 41.06
N MET A 768 -2.92 -9.82 40.96
CA MET A 768 -2.58 -9.23 39.64
C MET A 768 -1.39 -9.93 38.97
N SER A 769 -1.62 -10.54 37.80
CA SER A 769 -0.55 -11.02 36.90
C SER A 769 0.27 -9.85 36.34
N SER A 770 1.57 -10.07 36.11
CA SER A 770 2.56 -9.07 35.67
C SER A 770 2.27 -8.39 34.32
N ASP A 771 1.27 -8.87 33.56
CA ASP A 771 0.99 -8.49 32.17
C ASP A 771 -0.25 -7.59 32.00
N SER A 772 -0.88 -7.09 33.07
CA SER A 772 -2.06 -6.22 32.96
C SER A 772 -1.71 -4.81 32.47
N VAL A 773 -2.38 -4.34 31.41
CA VAL A 773 -2.26 -2.97 30.88
C VAL A 773 -3.23 -2.06 31.63
N VAL A 774 -2.71 -0.96 32.19
CA VAL A 774 -3.46 0.00 33.01
C VAL A 774 -3.65 1.30 32.23
N LYS A 775 -4.89 1.78 32.15
CA LYS A 775 -5.25 3.05 31.51
C LYS A 775 -5.17 4.19 32.52
N ASN A 776 -4.10 4.98 32.46
CA ASN A 776 -3.85 6.08 33.39
C ASN A 776 -4.00 7.46 32.73
N TRP A 777 -4.49 8.46 33.48
CA TRP A 777 -4.54 9.85 32.99
C TRP A 777 -3.34 10.65 33.50
N GLU A 778 -2.63 11.32 32.59
CA GLU A 778 -1.41 12.07 32.88
C GLU A 778 -1.40 13.44 32.19
N SER A 779 -0.70 14.41 32.80
CA SER A 779 -0.47 15.74 32.24
C SER A 779 0.92 16.24 32.62
N GLU A 780 1.81 16.28 31.63
CA GLU A 780 3.18 16.78 31.82
C GLU A 780 3.20 18.28 32.10
N GLU A 781 2.38 19.06 31.38
CA GLU A 781 2.29 20.52 31.55
C GLU A 781 1.88 20.88 32.98
N LEU A 782 0.88 20.19 33.53
CA LEU A 782 0.44 20.41 34.91
C LEU A 782 1.53 20.04 35.92
N PHE A 783 2.22 18.90 35.72
CA PHE A 783 3.34 18.51 36.59
C PHE A 783 4.44 19.58 36.60
N HIS A 784 4.80 20.13 35.44
CA HIS A 784 5.78 21.21 35.34
C HIS A 784 5.33 22.48 36.07
N PHE A 785 4.06 22.88 35.93
CA PHE A 785 3.52 24.02 36.68
C PHE A 785 3.57 23.79 38.19
N LEU A 786 3.10 22.63 38.66
CA LEU A 786 3.05 22.32 40.10
C LEU A 786 4.46 22.24 40.71
N SER A 787 5.38 21.56 40.03
CA SER A 787 6.78 21.46 40.45
C SER A 787 7.46 22.83 40.52
N TRP A 788 7.25 23.67 39.51
CA TRP A 788 7.85 24.99 39.47
C TRP A 788 7.27 25.92 40.54
N ILE A 789 5.94 25.98 40.68
CA ILE A 789 5.26 26.80 41.71
C ILE A 789 5.73 26.38 43.11
N SER A 790 5.78 25.07 43.38
CA SER A 790 6.22 24.53 44.67
C SER A 790 7.70 24.84 44.96
N SER A 791 8.58 24.77 43.94
CA SER A 791 10.02 25.02 44.11
C SER A 791 10.38 26.48 44.41
N ARG A 792 9.53 27.43 43.97
CA ARG A 792 9.76 28.88 44.10
C ARG A 792 8.87 29.57 45.13
N ASP A 793 7.96 28.83 45.76
CA ASP A 793 6.95 29.35 46.70
C ASP A 793 6.14 30.53 46.09
N ASP A 794 5.76 30.42 44.81
CA ASP A 794 5.10 31.49 44.05
C ASP A 794 3.59 31.52 44.32
N VAL A 795 3.23 32.31 45.34
CA VAL A 795 1.86 32.47 45.85
C VAL A 795 0.90 33.05 44.81
N GLU A 796 1.34 34.02 43.99
CA GLU A 796 0.43 34.69 43.05
C GLU A 796 0.06 33.76 41.88
N LYS A 797 1.02 33.00 41.35
CA LYS A 797 0.74 32.02 40.29
C LYS A 797 -0.05 30.83 40.79
N SER A 798 0.14 30.42 42.05
CA SER A 798 -0.72 29.44 42.71
C SER A 798 -2.19 29.88 42.71
N LYS A 799 -2.50 31.12 43.12
CA LYS A 799 -3.87 31.65 43.12
C LYS A 799 -4.49 31.63 41.73
N ILE A 800 -3.73 32.00 40.71
CA ILE A 800 -4.16 31.97 39.30
C ILE A 800 -4.45 30.53 38.86
N LEU A 801 -3.58 29.57 39.21
CA LEU A 801 -3.78 28.15 38.88
C LEU A 801 -5.06 27.59 39.53
N VAL A 802 -5.34 27.93 40.79
CA VAL A 802 -6.58 27.53 41.47
C VAL A 802 -7.80 28.10 40.74
N ASP A 803 -7.80 29.38 40.37
CA ASP A 803 -8.93 30.01 39.66
C ASP A 803 -9.18 29.37 38.28
N ILE A 804 -8.11 29.05 37.55
CA ILE A 804 -8.22 28.36 36.24
C ILE A 804 -8.79 26.95 36.42
N LEU A 805 -8.24 26.17 37.36
CA LEU A 805 -8.70 24.81 37.62
C LEU A 805 -10.16 24.82 38.08
N ASP A 806 -10.52 25.70 39.03
CA ASP A 806 -11.88 25.83 39.55
C ASP A 806 -12.91 26.15 38.46
N ARG A 807 -12.53 26.98 37.47
CA ARG A 807 -13.39 27.34 36.36
C ARG A 807 -13.56 26.24 35.31
N LEU A 808 -12.53 25.43 35.06
CA LEU A 808 -12.51 24.43 33.98
C LEU A 808 -12.73 22.98 34.47
N TRP A 809 -12.73 22.74 35.78
CA TRP A 809 -12.70 21.39 36.35
C TRP A 809 -13.87 20.53 35.89
N ASP A 810 -15.09 21.05 36.06
CA ASP A 810 -16.32 20.27 35.89
C ASP A 810 -16.58 19.88 34.44
N ASP A 811 -16.13 20.71 33.49
CA ASP A 811 -16.35 20.52 32.05
C ASP A 811 -15.24 19.69 31.40
N HIS A 812 -13.98 19.83 31.86
CA HIS A 812 -12.81 19.31 31.14
C HIS A 812 -11.98 18.27 31.90
N PHE A 813 -12.02 18.25 33.25
CA PHE A 813 -11.08 17.48 34.07
C PHE A 813 -11.73 16.47 35.01
N SER A 814 -12.98 16.67 35.44
CA SER A 814 -13.62 15.83 36.48
C SER A 814 -13.68 14.34 36.12
N ASN A 815 -13.76 14.01 34.83
CA ASN A 815 -13.85 12.63 34.35
C ASN A 815 -12.48 11.94 34.23
N LYS A 816 -11.38 12.68 34.42
CA LYS A 816 -9.99 12.19 34.27
C LYS A 816 -9.32 11.93 35.61
N VAL A 817 -10.11 11.89 36.69
CA VAL A 817 -9.62 11.70 38.07
C VAL A 817 -9.31 10.23 38.35
N THR A 818 -10.08 9.31 37.77
CA THR A 818 -9.91 7.86 37.91
C THR A 818 -9.32 7.25 36.64
N GLY A 819 -8.33 6.38 36.81
CA GLY A 819 -7.86 5.46 35.78
C GLY A 819 -8.51 4.08 35.94
N ASP A 820 -8.43 3.26 34.90
CA ASP A 820 -9.04 1.93 34.87
C ASP A 820 -7.96 0.84 34.74
N CYS A 821 -8.05 -0.19 35.58
CA CYS A 821 -7.21 -1.38 35.50
C CYS A 821 -8.06 -2.59 35.10
N ASP A 822 -7.58 -3.35 34.11
CA ASP A 822 -8.22 -4.59 33.67
C ASP A 822 -7.82 -5.72 34.63
N ASP A 823 -8.79 -6.28 35.36
CA ASP A 823 -8.58 -7.50 36.13
C ASP A 823 -8.65 -8.70 35.18
N SER A 824 -7.91 -9.76 35.50
CA SER A 824 -7.94 -11.07 34.82
C SER A 824 -9.34 -11.71 34.73
N SER A 825 -10.35 -11.15 35.42
CA SER A 825 -11.77 -11.51 35.39
C SER A 825 -12.63 -10.67 34.42
N GLY A 826 -12.10 -9.63 33.79
CA GLY A 826 -12.83 -8.68 32.93
C GLY A 826 -13.67 -7.64 33.70
N GLU A 827 -13.49 -7.50 35.01
CA GLU A 827 -14.06 -6.41 35.81
C GLU A 827 -13.08 -5.23 35.93
N PHE A 828 -13.53 -4.03 35.55
CA PHE A 828 -12.74 -2.80 35.68
C PHE A 828 -12.66 -2.35 37.13
N LYS A 829 -11.45 -2.30 37.71
CA LYS A 829 -11.21 -1.70 39.03
C LYS A 829 -10.70 -0.26 38.87
N PRO A 830 -11.47 0.76 39.33
CA PRO A 830 -11.04 2.14 39.23
C PRO A 830 -9.94 2.44 40.26
N PHE A 831 -8.91 3.17 39.86
CA PHE A 831 -7.83 3.67 40.73
C PHE A 831 -7.62 5.18 40.51
N LYS A 832 -6.89 5.86 41.41
CA LYS A 832 -6.58 7.29 41.25
C LYS A 832 -5.55 7.50 40.13
N SER A 833 -5.88 8.38 39.19
CA SER A 833 -4.98 8.74 38.10
C SER A 833 -3.74 9.51 38.58
N SER A 834 -2.65 9.46 37.82
CA SER A 834 -1.47 10.29 38.09
C SER A 834 -1.76 11.79 37.99
N PHE A 835 -2.70 12.20 37.14
CA PHE A 835 -3.17 13.59 37.04
C PHE A 835 -3.68 14.12 38.40
N ILE A 836 -4.54 13.37 39.10
CA ILE A 836 -5.03 13.80 40.42
C ILE A 836 -3.99 13.62 41.52
N SER A 837 -3.17 12.55 41.47
CA SER A 837 -2.06 12.36 42.42
C SER A 837 -1.12 13.56 42.41
N ASN A 838 -0.72 14.07 41.23
CA ASN A 838 0.12 15.26 41.12
C ASN A 838 -0.50 16.49 41.82
N LEU A 839 -1.81 16.69 41.72
CA LEU A 839 -2.47 17.79 42.45
C LEU A 839 -2.47 17.58 43.97
N GLN A 840 -2.48 16.34 44.45
CA GLN A 840 -2.49 16.02 45.89
C GLN A 840 -1.09 15.98 46.51
N ASP A 841 -0.08 15.64 45.71
CA ASP A 841 1.29 15.33 46.16
C ASP A 841 2.27 16.50 46.04
N PHE A 842 1.82 17.66 45.53
CA PHE A 842 2.61 18.89 45.54
C PHE A 842 2.06 19.92 46.55
N PRO A 843 2.92 20.69 47.23
CA PRO A 843 2.50 21.83 48.03
C PRO A 843 2.32 23.04 47.10
N TRP A 844 1.10 23.25 46.60
CA TRP A 844 0.83 24.29 45.62
C TRP A 844 -0.37 25.18 45.95
N MET A 845 -1.10 24.97 47.06
CA MET A 845 -2.23 25.82 47.45
C MET A 845 -1.88 26.78 48.60
N VAL A 846 -2.35 28.02 48.50
CA VAL A 846 -2.05 29.07 49.48
C VAL A 846 -2.92 28.94 50.73
N SER A 847 -2.31 29.04 51.91
CA SER A 847 -3.02 29.12 53.20
C SER A 847 -3.32 30.57 53.61
N SER A 848 -4.50 30.81 54.16
CA SER A 848 -4.93 32.10 54.74
C SER A 848 -4.11 32.55 55.95
N ILE A 849 -3.44 31.65 56.67
CA ILE A 849 -2.73 31.97 57.92
C ILE A 849 -1.32 32.50 57.65
N ASN A 850 -0.56 31.79 56.83
CA ASN A 850 0.86 32.07 56.64
C ASN A 850 1.23 32.52 55.22
N ASN A 851 0.25 32.57 54.30
CA ASN A 851 0.43 32.95 52.91
C ASN A 851 1.57 32.15 52.23
N LYS A 852 1.73 30.88 52.61
CA LYS A 852 2.68 29.93 52.01
C LYS A 852 1.93 28.81 51.30
N LEU A 853 2.64 28.07 50.45
CA LEU A 853 2.10 26.91 49.77
C LEU A 853 2.06 25.67 50.69
N HIS A 854 0.94 24.95 50.65
CA HIS A 854 0.70 23.70 51.38
C HIS A 854 0.08 22.66 50.46
N TYR A 855 0.10 21.41 50.93
CA TYR A 855 -0.64 20.34 50.28
C TYR A 855 -2.15 20.57 50.44
N PRO A 856 -2.96 20.25 49.42
CA PRO A 856 -4.42 20.38 49.52
C PRO A 856 -5.04 19.69 50.74
N LYS A 857 -4.54 18.50 51.09
CA LYS A 857 -4.99 17.70 52.24
C LYS A 857 -4.77 18.36 53.61
N ASP A 858 -3.88 19.34 53.69
CA ASP A 858 -3.56 20.04 54.93
C ASP A 858 -4.43 21.29 55.14
N LEU A 859 -5.16 21.72 54.10
CA LEU A 859 -5.98 22.93 54.11
C LEU A 859 -7.47 22.60 54.26
N PHE A 860 -8.20 23.56 54.80
CA PHE A 860 -9.65 23.51 54.92
C PHE A 860 -10.33 24.30 53.80
N HIS A 861 -11.49 23.80 53.39
CA HIS A 861 -12.41 24.61 52.61
C HIS A 861 -13.17 25.58 53.53
N ASP A 862 -13.30 26.84 53.12
CA ASP A 862 -14.06 27.86 53.84
C ASP A 862 -15.58 27.61 53.69
N CYS A 863 -16.09 26.66 54.45
CA CYS A 863 -17.52 26.35 54.55
C CYS A 863 -18.04 26.51 55.98
N VAL A 864 -19.36 26.60 56.12
CA VAL A 864 -20.04 26.81 57.41
C VAL A 864 -19.66 25.72 58.44
N ALA A 865 -19.54 24.46 58.01
CA ALA A 865 -19.20 23.33 58.88
C ALA A 865 -17.82 23.48 59.53
N VAL A 866 -16.81 23.98 58.79
CA VAL A 866 -15.48 24.22 59.34
C VAL A 866 -15.42 25.55 60.10
N ASN A 867 -16.00 26.61 59.53
CA ASN A 867 -15.96 27.96 60.09
C ASN A 867 -16.67 28.04 61.45
N SER A 868 -17.80 27.33 61.62
CA SER A 868 -18.51 27.26 62.91
C SER A 868 -17.69 26.69 64.07
N VAL A 869 -16.68 25.84 63.79
CA VAL A 869 -15.83 25.19 64.79
C VAL A 869 -14.48 25.89 64.92
N LEU A 870 -13.77 26.12 63.81
CA LEU A 870 -12.40 26.67 63.85
C LEU A 870 -12.33 28.18 63.60
N GLY A 871 -13.41 28.81 63.13
CA GLY A 871 -13.48 30.23 62.83
C GLY A 871 -12.44 30.71 61.82
N ILE A 872 -12.22 32.02 61.74
CA ILE A 872 -11.30 32.65 60.77
C ILE A 872 -9.83 32.25 60.93
N SER A 873 -9.47 31.59 62.04
CA SER A 873 -8.09 31.28 62.43
C SER A 873 -7.68 29.86 62.01
N ALA A 874 -8.38 29.23 61.07
CA ALA A 874 -8.01 27.97 60.43
C ALA A 874 -7.25 28.19 59.10
N PRO A 875 -6.42 27.22 58.67
CA PRO A 875 -5.68 27.30 57.41
C PRO A 875 -6.62 27.02 56.24
N TYR A 876 -7.32 28.07 55.78
CA TYR A 876 -8.20 27.99 54.63
C TYR A 876 -7.43 28.16 53.31
N THR A 877 -7.94 27.52 52.26
CA THR A 877 -7.41 27.73 50.90
C THR A 877 -7.76 29.12 50.36
N VAL A 878 -6.81 29.75 49.68
CA VAL A 878 -6.97 31.05 49.02
C VAL A 878 -6.50 30.92 47.55
N PRO A 879 -7.36 31.19 46.55
CA PRO A 879 -8.76 31.63 46.63
C PRO A 879 -9.71 30.50 47.03
N LYS A 880 -10.95 30.88 47.38
CA LYS A 880 -12.01 29.92 47.70
C LYS A 880 -12.45 29.16 46.44
N VAL A 881 -12.23 27.86 46.45
CA VAL A 881 -12.68 26.91 45.42
C VAL A 881 -14.22 26.82 45.41
N LYS A 882 -14.85 26.93 44.24
CA LYS A 882 -16.31 26.91 44.06
C LYS A 882 -16.82 25.57 43.52
N SER A 883 -16.05 24.85 42.71
CA SER A 883 -16.42 23.54 42.16
C SER A 883 -16.47 22.49 43.27
N GLU A 884 -17.65 21.91 43.49
CA GLU A 884 -17.85 20.83 44.46
C GLU A 884 -17.07 19.57 44.07
N LYS A 885 -16.96 19.28 42.77
CA LYS A 885 -16.18 18.12 42.28
C LYS A 885 -14.69 18.33 42.53
N LEU A 886 -14.16 19.52 42.22
CA LEU A 886 -12.75 19.85 42.46
C LEU A 886 -12.41 19.71 43.94
N LEU A 887 -13.24 20.28 44.83
CA LEU A 887 -13.10 20.17 46.28
C LEU A 887 -12.94 18.72 46.75
N ALA A 888 -13.84 17.84 46.30
CA ALA A 888 -13.81 16.42 46.63
C ALA A 888 -12.59 15.70 46.04
N ASN A 889 -12.19 16.05 44.82
CA ASN A 889 -11.11 15.36 44.11
C ASN A 889 -9.72 15.73 44.63
N ILE A 890 -9.45 16.99 44.97
CA ILE A 890 -8.12 17.40 45.48
C ILE A 890 -7.90 17.10 46.96
N GLY A 891 -8.96 16.71 47.70
CA GLY A 891 -8.85 16.27 49.09
C GLY A 891 -8.82 17.41 50.12
N LEU A 892 -9.43 18.55 49.82
CA LEU A 892 -9.62 19.63 50.80
C LEU A 892 -10.54 19.17 51.95
N LYS A 893 -10.20 19.55 53.19
CA LYS A 893 -11.02 19.20 54.35
C LYS A 893 -12.29 20.04 54.41
N THR A 894 -13.44 19.39 54.29
CA THR A 894 -14.77 20.01 54.39
C THR A 894 -15.42 19.80 55.76
N GLN A 895 -14.84 18.94 56.60
CA GLN A 895 -15.26 18.69 57.97
C GLN A 895 -14.04 18.72 58.89
N VAL A 896 -14.26 19.06 60.15
CA VAL A 896 -13.22 19.10 61.18
C VAL A 896 -13.22 17.76 61.91
N THR A 897 -12.08 17.07 61.92
CA THR A 897 -11.88 15.89 62.76
C THR A 897 -11.30 16.28 64.12
N LEU A 898 -11.29 15.33 65.07
CA LEU A 898 -10.67 15.57 66.38
C LEU A 898 -9.18 15.89 66.27
N ASP A 899 -8.45 15.17 65.40
CA ASP A 899 -7.03 15.40 65.17
C ASP A 899 -6.75 16.75 64.52
N ASP A 900 -7.62 17.18 63.61
CA ASP A 900 -7.58 18.50 63.01
C ASP A 900 -7.75 19.61 64.05
N ALA A 901 -8.77 19.49 64.91
CA ALA A 901 -9.05 20.46 65.96
C ALA A 901 -7.88 20.62 66.94
N LEU A 902 -7.26 19.51 67.35
CA LEU A 902 -6.08 19.53 68.23
C LEU A 902 -4.84 20.11 67.53
N THR A 903 -4.65 19.82 66.25
CA THR A 903 -3.55 20.38 65.45
C THR A 903 -3.70 21.89 65.30
N VAL A 904 -4.91 22.37 65.03
CA VAL A 904 -5.20 23.80 64.94
C VAL A 904 -5.05 24.50 66.31
N LEU A 905 -5.43 23.86 67.41
CA LEU A 905 -5.16 24.38 68.76
C LEU A 905 -3.66 24.57 69.02
N ARG A 906 -2.82 23.62 68.59
CA ARG A 906 -1.35 23.76 68.67
C ARG A 906 -0.84 24.92 67.81
N LEU A 907 -1.46 25.20 66.66
CA LEU A 907 -1.15 26.37 65.84
C LEU A 907 -1.52 27.67 66.56
N TRP A 908 -2.71 27.74 67.17
CA TRP A 908 -3.13 28.91 67.94
C TRP A 908 -2.17 29.22 69.10
N ARG A 909 -1.68 28.18 69.80
CA ARG A 909 -0.67 28.32 70.88
C ARG A 909 0.69 28.86 70.42
N ARG A 910 1.08 28.61 69.17
CA ARG A 910 2.38 29.00 68.62
C ARG A 910 2.36 30.39 67.97
N CYS A 911 1.18 30.98 67.77
CA CYS A 911 1.04 32.25 67.11
C CYS A 911 1.45 33.39 68.05
N GLU A 912 2.35 34.27 67.62
CA GLU A 912 2.80 35.43 68.43
C GLU A 912 1.74 36.55 68.49
N ALA A 913 0.76 36.54 67.57
CA ALA A 913 -0.33 37.50 67.52
C ALA A 913 -1.53 37.03 68.37
N PRO A 914 -2.29 37.96 69.00
CA PRO A 914 -3.49 37.60 69.76
C PRO A 914 -4.51 36.90 68.87
N LEU A 915 -5.03 35.76 69.35
CA LEU A 915 -6.00 34.93 68.63
C LEU A 915 -7.27 35.75 68.36
N ARG A 916 -7.74 35.76 67.12
CA ARG A 916 -9.02 36.40 66.76
C ARG A 916 -10.09 35.33 66.63
N ALA A 917 -11.05 35.36 67.55
CA ALA A 917 -12.15 34.41 67.62
C ALA A 917 -13.38 35.09 68.22
N SER A 918 -14.57 34.56 67.94
CA SER A 918 -15.78 34.94 68.66
C SER A 918 -16.05 33.96 69.79
N VAL A 919 -16.76 34.42 70.83
CA VAL A 919 -17.12 33.56 71.97
C VAL A 919 -18.05 32.44 71.53
N SER A 920 -18.97 32.70 70.60
CA SER A 920 -19.83 31.68 70.00
C SER A 920 -19.03 30.60 69.24
N GLN A 921 -18.03 31.01 68.46
CA GLN A 921 -17.14 30.06 67.75
C GLN A 921 -16.35 29.20 68.73
N MET A 922 -15.75 29.80 69.76
CA MET A 922 -15.01 29.05 70.77
C MET A 922 -15.92 28.12 71.59
N SER A 923 -17.16 28.53 71.86
CA SER A 923 -18.16 27.67 72.49
C SER A 923 -18.42 26.40 71.66
N ASN A 924 -18.58 26.55 70.34
CA ASN A 924 -18.73 25.43 69.41
C ASN A 924 -17.48 24.55 69.35
N PHE A 925 -16.29 25.15 69.38
CA PHE A 925 -15.01 24.43 69.43
C PHE A 925 -14.91 23.55 70.69
N TYR A 926 -15.22 24.11 71.86
CA TYR A 926 -15.20 23.37 73.12
C TYR A 926 -16.29 22.29 73.16
N ALA A 927 -17.50 22.58 72.69
CA ALA A 927 -18.56 21.57 72.56
C ALA A 927 -18.15 20.42 71.62
N PHE A 928 -17.45 20.73 70.52
CA PHE A 928 -16.89 19.73 69.61
C PHE A 928 -15.84 18.84 70.29
N LEU A 929 -14.90 19.44 71.03
CA LEU A 929 -13.90 18.69 71.82
C LEU A 929 -14.56 17.84 72.90
N TRP A 930 -15.54 18.39 73.62
CA TRP A 930 -16.27 17.69 74.66
C TRP A 930 -17.00 16.46 74.10
N LYS A 931 -17.71 16.61 72.98
CA LYS A 931 -18.32 15.45 72.28
C LYS A 931 -17.27 14.41 71.91
N GLY A 932 -16.09 14.84 71.46
CA GLY A 932 -14.95 13.96 71.12
C GLY A 932 -14.36 13.21 72.32
N MET A 933 -14.55 13.68 73.56
CA MET A 933 -14.08 12.98 74.77
C MET A 933 -14.75 11.62 74.96
N THR A 934 -15.96 11.40 74.41
CA THR A 934 -16.60 10.07 74.41
C THR A 934 -15.77 9.00 73.68
N LEU A 935 -14.97 9.40 72.69
CA LEU A 935 -14.14 8.49 71.88
C LEU A 935 -12.70 8.42 72.40
N SER A 936 -12.11 9.54 72.84
CA SER A 936 -10.69 9.60 73.21
C SER A 936 -10.37 10.63 74.30
N LYS A 937 -11.01 10.48 75.47
CA LYS A 937 -10.84 11.36 76.63
C LYS A 937 -9.38 11.61 77.02
N LYS A 938 -8.57 10.55 77.09
CA LYS A 938 -7.15 10.63 77.51
C LYS A 938 -6.33 11.55 76.61
N LYS A 939 -6.46 11.39 75.28
CA LYS A 939 -5.73 12.17 74.28
C LYS A 939 -6.08 13.66 74.33
N ILE A 940 -7.37 13.98 74.49
CA ILE A 940 -7.84 15.37 74.55
C ILE A 940 -7.34 16.04 75.84
N ILE A 941 -7.50 15.39 77.00
CA ILE A 941 -7.05 15.96 78.27
C ILE A 941 -5.53 16.15 78.30
N GLU A 942 -4.74 15.21 77.77
CA GLU A 942 -3.29 15.37 77.65
C GLU A 942 -2.92 16.60 76.80
N GLU A 943 -3.57 16.81 75.66
CA GLU A 943 -3.34 18.00 74.83
C GLU A 943 -3.82 19.30 75.47
N LEU A 944 -4.96 19.32 76.15
CA LEU A 944 -5.47 20.50 76.85
C LEU A 944 -4.56 20.88 78.03
N ARG A 945 -4.03 19.90 78.78
CA ARG A 945 -3.09 20.16 79.88
C ARG A 945 -1.70 20.56 79.41
N ALA A 946 -1.33 20.25 78.17
CA ALA A 946 -0.01 20.59 77.62
C ALA A 946 0.22 22.10 77.41
N GLY A 947 -0.81 22.94 77.48
CA GLY A 947 -0.66 24.40 77.35
C GLY A 947 -1.98 25.17 77.44
N PRO A 948 -1.95 26.51 77.39
CA PRO A 948 -3.15 27.33 77.48
C PRO A 948 -4.13 27.01 76.33
N PHE A 949 -5.42 27.01 76.63
CA PHE A 949 -6.47 26.68 75.65
C PHE A 949 -7.80 27.41 75.88
N ILE A 950 -7.95 28.13 76.99
CA ILE A 950 -9.19 28.81 77.35
C ILE A 950 -9.16 30.21 76.76
N PHE A 951 -9.99 30.49 75.76
CA PHE A 951 -9.99 31.77 75.06
C PHE A 951 -10.75 32.83 75.85
N VAL A 952 -10.09 33.96 76.09
CA VAL A 952 -10.66 35.14 76.74
C VAL A 952 -10.41 36.39 75.88
N PRO A 953 -11.45 37.13 75.49
CA PRO A 953 -11.32 38.40 74.78
C PRO A 953 -10.59 39.50 75.57
N ASN A 954 -9.79 40.32 74.88
CA ASN A 954 -9.01 41.40 75.51
C ASN A 954 -9.85 42.66 75.84
N THR A 955 -11.02 42.81 75.24
CA THR A 955 -11.88 44.00 75.34
C THR A 955 -13.29 43.61 75.76
N SER A 956 -13.91 44.30 76.72
CA SER A 956 -15.31 44.10 77.11
C SER A 956 -16.29 44.90 76.23
N GLY A 957 -17.49 44.38 75.94
CA GLY A 957 -18.56 45.12 75.24
C GLY A 957 -18.86 44.67 73.80
N TYR A 958 -18.67 43.38 73.50
CA TYR A 958 -18.93 42.75 72.21
C TYR A 958 -20.18 41.86 72.28
N SER A 959 -20.79 41.57 71.14
CA SER A 959 -21.78 40.50 71.02
C SER A 959 -21.09 39.13 70.89
N ASP A 960 -21.73 38.04 71.30
CA ASP A 960 -21.12 36.70 71.28
C ASP A 960 -20.66 36.24 69.89
N GLY A 961 -21.18 36.85 68.82
CA GLY A 961 -20.80 36.59 67.43
C GLY A 961 -19.63 37.44 66.92
N ASP A 962 -19.20 38.49 67.63
CA ASP A 962 -18.17 39.40 67.14
C ASP A 962 -16.77 38.79 67.23
N ILE A 963 -15.98 38.96 66.16
CA ILE A 963 -14.62 38.45 66.09
C ILE A 963 -13.66 39.45 66.76
N VAL A 964 -13.25 39.12 67.98
CA VAL A 964 -12.43 39.98 68.83
C VAL A 964 -11.04 39.37 69.07
N PRO A 965 -9.99 40.18 69.25
CA PRO A 965 -8.69 39.68 69.69
C PRO A 965 -8.75 39.25 71.16
N GLY A 966 -8.18 38.09 71.47
CA GLY A 966 -8.11 37.55 72.82
C GLY A 966 -6.85 36.70 73.04
N ALA A 967 -6.69 36.23 74.27
CA ALA A 967 -5.59 35.37 74.68
C ALA A 967 -6.11 33.98 75.09
N LEU A 968 -5.29 32.96 74.88
CA LEU A 968 -5.51 31.64 75.47
C LEU A 968 -4.87 31.61 76.86
N LEU A 969 -5.66 31.30 77.88
CA LEU A 969 -5.24 31.19 79.27
C LEU A 969 -5.22 29.73 79.73
N SER A 970 -4.49 29.47 80.82
CA SER A 970 -4.49 28.18 81.50
C SER A 970 -5.67 28.04 82.47
N PRO A 971 -6.06 26.81 82.84
CA PRO A 971 -7.10 26.59 83.85
C PRO A 971 -6.82 27.24 85.22
N GLN A 972 -5.55 27.51 85.56
CA GLN A 972 -5.19 28.12 86.84
C GLN A 972 -5.39 29.65 86.87
N GLU A 973 -5.47 30.28 85.70
CA GLU A 973 -5.62 31.73 85.49
C GLU A 973 -7.10 32.16 85.44
N VAL A 974 -8.03 31.21 85.50
CA VAL A 974 -9.47 31.45 85.38
C VAL A 974 -10.24 30.72 86.47
N TYR A 975 -11.47 31.16 86.73
CA TYR A 975 -12.41 30.52 87.65
C TYR A 975 -13.83 30.55 87.08
N TRP A 976 -14.71 29.69 87.57
CA TRP A 976 -16.06 29.58 87.03
C TRP A 976 -16.95 30.76 87.42
N HIS A 977 -17.22 30.97 88.72
CA HIS A 977 -18.05 32.08 89.21
C HIS A 977 -17.56 32.69 90.53
N ASP A 978 -17.91 33.95 90.82
CA ASP A 978 -17.71 34.58 92.13
C ASP A 978 -19.01 34.54 92.96
N ASN A 979 -19.03 33.76 94.03
CA ASN A 979 -20.18 33.64 94.94
C ASN A 979 -20.45 34.91 95.76
N ILE A 980 -19.46 35.78 95.93
CA ILE A 980 -19.56 37.01 96.75
C ILE A 980 -20.03 38.19 95.88
N GLY A 981 -19.95 38.10 94.54
CA GLY A 981 -20.41 39.15 93.62
C GLY A 981 -19.66 40.48 93.80
N SER A 982 -18.40 40.43 94.21
CA SER A 982 -17.57 41.61 94.50
C SER A 982 -16.82 42.11 93.27
N VAL A 983 -16.63 41.24 92.26
CA VAL A 983 -15.84 41.56 91.05
C VAL A 983 -16.67 42.29 89.97
N ASP A 984 -17.99 42.08 89.89
CA ASP A 984 -18.85 42.62 88.81
C ASP A 984 -18.95 44.16 88.74
N ARG A 985 -18.54 44.90 89.78
CA ARG A 985 -18.50 46.37 89.79
C ARG A 985 -17.13 46.99 89.52
N VAL A 986 -16.08 46.17 89.43
CA VAL A 986 -14.73 46.62 89.03
C VAL A 986 -14.66 46.71 87.50
N LYS A 987 -15.45 47.61 86.88
CA LYS A 987 -15.31 47.89 85.44
C LYS A 987 -14.07 48.79 85.20
N PRO A 988 -13.21 48.49 84.22
CA PRO A 988 -12.00 49.26 83.97
C PRO A 988 -12.31 50.67 83.46
N VAL A 989 -11.71 51.69 84.08
CA VAL A 989 -11.73 53.08 83.60
C VAL A 989 -10.62 53.35 82.57
N ASN A 990 -9.69 52.40 82.32
CA ASN A 990 -8.66 52.60 81.29
C ASN A 990 -8.09 51.28 80.72
N PRO A 991 -8.07 51.08 79.38
CA PRO A 991 -7.53 49.87 78.76
C PRO A 991 -5.98 49.81 78.72
N ALA A 992 -5.28 50.92 78.98
CA ALA A 992 -3.81 50.97 78.91
C ALA A 992 -3.08 50.33 80.12
N SER A 993 -3.78 49.99 81.21
CA SER A 993 -3.15 49.42 82.42
C SER A 993 -3.24 47.89 82.51
N ILE A 994 -3.80 47.20 81.50
CA ILE A 994 -3.97 45.73 81.53
C ILE A 994 -2.61 45.02 81.42
N ALA A 995 -1.60 45.66 80.82
CA ALA A 995 -0.27 45.07 80.62
C ALA A 995 0.57 44.93 81.91
N SER A 996 0.21 45.59 83.02
CA SER A 996 1.03 45.61 84.24
C SER A 996 0.50 44.74 85.40
N SER A 997 -0.64 44.04 85.26
CA SER A 997 -1.18 43.18 86.32
C SER A 997 -1.26 41.71 85.88
N ARG A 998 -0.15 40.96 86.04
CA ARG A 998 -0.06 39.51 85.74
C ARG A 998 -0.88 38.58 86.66
N ASN A 999 -1.64 39.10 87.63
CA ASN A 999 -2.31 38.29 88.67
C ASN A 999 -3.85 38.30 88.65
N ARG A 1000 -4.52 38.99 87.70
CA ARG A 1000 -6.00 39.00 87.66
C ARG A 1000 -6.55 37.71 87.07
N LYS A 1001 -7.22 36.90 87.89
CA LYS A 1001 -7.98 35.73 87.42
C LYS A 1001 -9.33 36.15 86.82
N ILE A 1002 -9.76 35.48 85.75
CA ILE A 1002 -10.96 35.88 84.97
C ILE A 1002 -12.12 34.89 85.18
N MET A 1003 -13.34 35.43 85.28
CA MET A 1003 -14.58 34.65 85.45
C MET A 1003 -15.09 34.11 84.09
N LEU A 1004 -15.27 32.79 83.99
CA LEU A 1004 -15.71 32.11 82.76
C LEU A 1004 -17.22 32.03 82.57
N TYR A 1005 -18.02 32.03 83.64
CA TYR A 1005 -19.47 31.86 83.53
C TYR A 1005 -20.13 32.87 82.58
N ASN A 1006 -19.64 34.12 82.57
CA ASN A 1006 -20.14 35.19 81.69
C ASN A 1006 -19.80 34.97 80.21
N LEU A 1007 -18.80 34.14 79.91
CA LEU A 1007 -18.34 33.85 78.55
C LEU A 1007 -18.91 32.52 78.03
N TYR A 1008 -18.96 31.49 78.87
CA TYR A 1008 -19.27 30.13 78.46
C TYR A 1008 -20.29 29.44 79.39
N PRO A 1009 -21.48 30.03 79.65
CA PRO A 1009 -22.38 29.58 80.71
C PRO A 1009 -22.81 28.10 80.60
N ASN A 1010 -22.85 27.55 79.38
CA ASN A 1010 -23.29 26.18 79.10
C ASN A 1010 -22.17 25.12 79.12
N LEU A 1011 -20.94 25.50 79.48
CA LEU A 1011 -19.76 24.62 79.44
C LEU A 1011 -19.18 24.36 80.84
N HIS A 1012 -20.00 24.41 81.90
CA HIS A 1012 -19.56 24.19 83.30
C HIS A 1012 -18.84 22.86 83.45
N GLU A 1013 -19.54 21.75 83.17
CA GLU A 1013 -19.00 20.39 83.40
C GLU A 1013 -17.71 20.16 82.58
N PHE A 1014 -17.62 20.73 81.38
CA PHE A 1014 -16.40 20.65 80.57
C PHE A 1014 -15.21 21.37 81.20
N PHE A 1015 -15.40 22.61 81.67
CA PHE A 1015 -14.29 23.39 82.19
C PHE A 1015 -13.93 23.00 83.62
N VAL A 1016 -14.92 22.79 84.49
CA VAL A 1016 -14.72 22.47 85.90
C VAL A 1016 -14.39 20.99 86.09
N ASP A 1017 -15.31 20.10 85.70
CA ASP A 1017 -15.18 18.66 86.00
C ASP A 1017 -14.10 17.99 85.15
N GLU A 1018 -14.01 18.35 83.87
CA GLU A 1018 -13.09 17.68 82.93
C GLU A 1018 -11.74 18.39 82.78
N CYS A 1019 -11.72 19.72 82.73
CA CYS A 1019 -10.49 20.50 82.50
C CYS A 1019 -9.81 21.02 83.78
N GLY A 1020 -10.48 20.97 84.94
CA GLY A 1020 -9.92 21.37 86.23
C GLY A 1020 -9.84 22.89 86.46
N VAL A 1021 -10.78 23.66 85.92
CA VAL A 1021 -10.98 25.07 86.31
C VAL A 1021 -11.59 25.14 87.71
N ASN A 1022 -11.13 26.07 88.55
CA ASN A 1022 -11.66 26.21 89.92
C ASN A 1022 -13.08 26.78 89.92
N GLU A 1023 -13.96 26.25 90.79
CA GLU A 1023 -15.36 26.71 90.94
C GLU A 1023 -15.46 28.19 91.31
N GLY A 1024 -14.54 28.67 92.16
CA GLY A 1024 -14.42 30.08 92.54
C GLY A 1024 -12.96 30.52 92.69
N PRO A 1025 -12.72 31.82 92.94
CA PRO A 1025 -11.38 32.35 93.20
C PRO A 1025 -10.76 31.66 94.43
N PRO A 1026 -9.46 31.32 94.43
CA PRO A 1026 -8.79 30.84 95.63
C PRO A 1026 -8.87 31.87 96.76
N LEU A 1027 -9.00 31.40 98.01
CA LEU A 1027 -9.29 32.23 99.19
C LEU A 1027 -8.35 33.45 99.35
N CYS A 1028 -7.05 33.28 99.12
CA CYS A 1028 -6.06 34.35 99.20
C CYS A 1028 -6.17 35.40 98.09
N SER A 1029 -6.77 35.06 96.95
CA SER A 1029 -6.97 35.99 95.81
C SER A 1029 -7.97 37.10 96.15
N TYR A 1030 -8.87 36.88 97.13
CA TYR A 1030 -9.80 37.90 97.59
C TYR A 1030 -9.12 39.09 98.25
N LEU A 1031 -7.88 38.94 98.75
CA LEU A 1031 -7.11 40.08 99.26
C LEU A 1031 -6.75 41.07 98.14
N GLU A 1032 -6.36 40.57 96.96
CA GLU A 1032 -6.10 41.41 95.79
C GLU A 1032 -7.40 42.05 95.26
N ILE A 1033 -8.52 41.32 95.33
CA ILE A 1033 -9.85 41.84 94.95
C ILE A 1033 -10.26 42.99 95.89
N LEU A 1034 -10.08 42.84 97.20
CA LEU A 1034 -10.34 43.89 98.18
C LEU A 1034 -9.43 45.11 97.99
N LEU A 1035 -8.16 44.88 97.64
CA LEU A 1035 -7.22 45.97 97.31
C LEU A 1035 -7.70 46.76 96.10
N GLN A 1036 -8.23 46.09 95.07
CA GLN A 1036 -8.79 46.80 93.92
C GLN A 1036 -10.08 47.53 94.26
N LEU A 1037 -10.95 46.91 95.08
CA LEU A 1037 -12.18 47.54 95.56
C LEU A 1037 -11.88 48.83 96.33
N SER A 1038 -10.83 48.83 97.17
CA SER A 1038 -10.40 50.01 97.93
C SER A 1038 -9.97 51.19 97.06
N ASN A 1039 -9.41 50.91 95.88
CA ASN A 1039 -8.96 51.95 94.95
C ASN A 1039 -10.10 52.61 94.16
N ILE A 1040 -11.30 52.02 94.14
CA ILE A 1040 -12.41 52.47 93.27
C ILE A 1040 -13.67 52.85 94.04
N THR A 1041 -13.78 52.53 95.33
CA THR A 1041 -14.98 52.82 96.15
C THR A 1041 -14.59 53.42 97.49
N LEU A 1042 -15.49 54.19 98.09
CA LEU A 1042 -15.33 54.68 99.46
C LEU A 1042 -15.65 53.56 100.47
N PRO A 1043 -14.97 53.52 101.63
CA PRO A 1043 -15.16 52.48 102.65
C PRO A 1043 -16.62 52.19 103.02
N HIS A 1044 -17.46 53.22 103.21
CA HIS A 1044 -18.88 53.03 103.56
C HIS A 1044 -19.70 52.31 102.48
N GLN A 1045 -19.29 52.41 101.21
CA GLN A 1045 -19.97 51.74 100.07
C GLN A 1045 -19.53 50.28 99.91
N ALA A 1046 -18.34 49.95 100.40
CA ALA A 1046 -17.72 48.64 100.28
C ALA A 1046 -17.76 47.80 101.57
N GLY A 1047 -18.10 48.41 102.71
CA GLY A 1047 -18.07 47.78 104.03
C GLY A 1047 -18.78 46.42 104.10
N LYS A 1048 -19.98 46.31 103.52
CA LYS A 1048 -20.73 45.04 103.47
C LYS A 1048 -19.98 43.94 102.69
N ARG A 1049 -19.26 44.30 101.63
CA ARG A 1049 -18.51 43.34 100.80
C ARG A 1049 -17.22 42.88 101.49
N VAL A 1050 -16.54 43.80 102.17
CA VAL A 1050 -15.38 43.46 103.01
C VAL A 1050 -15.83 42.51 104.11
N PHE A 1051 -17.02 42.74 104.69
CA PHE A 1051 -17.62 41.82 105.65
C PHE A 1051 -17.91 40.44 105.06
N ASP A 1052 -18.52 40.37 103.87
CA ASP A 1052 -18.81 39.09 103.21
C ASP A 1052 -17.52 38.28 102.93
N VAL A 1053 -16.40 38.96 102.55
CA VAL A 1053 -15.09 38.32 102.38
C VAL A 1053 -14.52 37.83 103.71
N PHE A 1054 -14.63 38.63 104.78
CA PHE A 1054 -14.19 38.22 106.12
C PHE A 1054 -15.01 37.06 106.67
N LEU A 1055 -16.31 37.04 106.39
CA LEU A 1055 -17.20 35.92 106.74
C LEU A 1055 -16.81 34.66 105.99
N MET A 1056 -16.52 34.76 104.69
CA MET A 1056 -16.02 33.64 103.90
C MET A 1056 -14.68 33.13 104.45
N TRP A 1057 -13.74 34.01 104.80
CA TRP A 1057 -12.47 33.61 105.41
C TRP A 1057 -12.67 32.94 106.78
N ASP A 1058 -13.61 33.44 107.58
CA ASP A 1058 -13.95 32.86 108.89
C ASP A 1058 -14.58 31.46 108.75
N ASP A 1059 -15.51 31.28 107.82
CA ASP A 1059 -16.11 29.99 107.49
C ASP A 1059 -15.07 29.01 106.92
N ALA A 1060 -14.13 29.48 106.09
CA ALA A 1060 -13.02 28.69 105.56
C ALA A 1060 -12.01 28.28 106.66
N LEU A 1061 -11.80 29.12 107.66
CA LEU A 1061 -11.01 28.78 108.85
C LEU A 1061 -11.70 27.72 109.71
N LYS A 1062 -13.01 27.87 109.95
CA LYS A 1062 -13.81 26.92 110.74
C LYS A 1062 -13.93 25.55 110.08
N SER A 1063 -14.01 25.50 108.75
CA SER A 1063 -14.11 24.28 107.96
C SER A 1063 -12.76 23.63 107.64
N GLY A 1064 -11.64 24.27 107.96
CA GLY A 1064 -10.29 23.76 107.67
C GLY A 1064 -9.87 23.88 106.19
N LEU A 1065 -10.61 24.65 105.39
CA LEU A 1065 -10.31 24.95 103.98
C LEU A 1065 -9.16 25.96 103.81
N MET A 1066 -8.86 26.75 104.85
CA MET A 1066 -7.75 27.71 104.85
C MET A 1066 -6.52 27.13 105.57
N SER A 1067 -5.36 27.11 104.91
CA SER A 1067 -4.12 26.57 105.50
C SER A 1067 -3.47 27.56 106.47
N CYS A 1068 -2.56 27.07 107.33
CA CYS A 1068 -1.78 27.95 108.21
C CYS A 1068 -0.87 28.92 107.42
N GLU A 1069 -0.42 28.52 106.22
CA GLU A 1069 0.38 29.36 105.32
C GLU A 1069 -0.47 30.49 104.72
N ASP A 1070 -1.73 30.21 104.36
CA ASP A 1070 -2.67 31.22 103.85
C ASP A 1070 -2.95 32.31 104.90
N VAL A 1071 -3.17 31.91 106.16
CA VAL A 1071 -3.39 32.85 107.27
C VAL A 1071 -2.14 33.71 107.51
N ALA A 1072 -0.96 33.10 107.47
CA ALA A 1072 0.31 33.83 107.60
C ALA A 1072 0.48 34.83 106.45
N TYR A 1073 0.19 34.42 105.21
CA TYR A 1073 0.24 35.28 104.03
C TYR A 1073 -0.72 36.48 104.14
N LEU A 1074 -1.98 36.26 104.53
CA LEU A 1074 -2.97 37.33 104.71
C LEU A 1074 -2.53 38.31 105.80
N LYS A 1075 -2.04 37.79 106.94
CA LYS A 1075 -1.55 38.61 108.06
C LYS A 1075 -0.33 39.44 107.67
N GLU A 1076 0.68 38.83 107.06
CA GLU A 1076 1.87 39.55 106.59
C GLU A 1076 1.54 40.60 105.53
N SER A 1077 0.56 40.32 104.68
CA SER A 1077 0.13 41.27 103.65
C SER A 1077 -0.60 42.48 104.24
N LEU A 1078 -1.50 42.27 105.22
CA LEU A 1078 -2.21 43.36 105.91
C LEU A 1078 -1.28 44.27 106.73
N LEU A 1079 -0.10 43.79 107.14
CA LEU A 1079 0.91 44.61 107.82
C LEU A 1079 1.68 45.55 106.88
N LYS A 1080 1.59 45.35 105.55
CA LYS A 1080 2.24 46.22 104.57
C LYS A 1080 1.38 47.46 104.30
N LYS A 1081 2.03 48.62 104.24
CA LYS A 1081 1.37 49.93 104.02
C LYS A 1081 0.50 49.97 102.75
N GLU A 1082 0.85 49.17 101.75
CA GLU A 1082 0.20 49.14 100.43
C GLU A 1082 -1.16 48.42 100.43
N TYR A 1083 -1.45 47.59 101.43
CA TYR A 1083 -2.67 46.78 101.47
C TYR A 1083 -3.78 47.47 102.28
N THR A 1084 -4.18 48.66 101.84
CA THR A 1084 -5.24 49.45 102.49
C THR A 1084 -6.63 48.90 102.17
N VAL A 1085 -6.97 47.74 102.75
CA VAL A 1085 -8.22 47.00 102.45
C VAL A 1085 -9.23 47.03 103.59
N LEU A 1086 -8.88 47.65 104.71
CA LEU A 1086 -9.73 47.70 105.90
C LEU A 1086 -10.53 49.00 105.92
N PRO A 1087 -11.87 48.94 105.92
CA PRO A 1087 -12.73 50.12 105.98
C PRO A 1087 -12.87 50.63 107.41
N THR A 1088 -12.73 51.93 107.63
CA THR A 1088 -12.86 52.57 108.95
C THR A 1088 -14.13 53.40 109.10
N ARG A 1089 -14.55 53.68 110.35
CA ARG A 1089 -15.68 54.59 110.65
C ARG A 1089 -15.47 56.02 110.13
N GLN A 1090 -14.22 56.44 109.94
CA GLN A 1090 -13.86 57.75 109.39
C GLN A 1090 -13.89 57.79 107.84
N ASP A 1091 -14.42 56.75 107.20
CA ASP A 1091 -14.47 56.58 105.75
C ASP A 1091 -13.08 56.62 105.09
N LYS A 1092 -12.05 56.10 105.79
CA LYS A 1092 -10.69 55.91 105.27
C LYS A 1092 -10.36 54.43 105.09
N TRP A 1093 -9.65 54.11 104.00
CA TRP A 1093 -9.04 52.80 103.80
C TRP A 1093 -7.70 52.72 104.52
N VAL A 1094 -7.52 51.69 105.35
CA VAL A 1094 -6.31 51.49 106.14
C VAL A 1094 -5.78 50.07 106.03
N SER A 1095 -4.54 49.87 106.47
CA SER A 1095 -3.87 48.57 106.63
C SER A 1095 -3.37 48.47 108.06
N LEU A 1096 -2.97 47.29 108.54
CA LEU A 1096 -2.41 47.11 109.89
C LEU A 1096 -0.96 47.61 110.02
N HIS A 1097 -0.46 48.37 109.05
CA HIS A 1097 0.85 49.00 109.13
C HIS A 1097 0.86 50.09 110.21
N ALA A 1098 1.93 50.14 111.02
CA ALA A 1098 2.06 51.03 112.17
C ALA A 1098 1.86 52.53 111.88
N SER A 1099 2.00 52.97 110.62
CA SER A 1099 1.78 54.37 110.22
C SER A 1099 0.31 54.82 110.27
N PHE A 1100 -0.65 53.89 110.31
CA PHE A 1100 -2.08 54.20 110.36
C PHE A 1100 -2.64 54.25 111.79
N GLY A 1101 -1.78 54.08 112.81
CA GLY A 1101 -2.20 54.01 114.20
C GLY A 1101 -2.74 52.64 114.59
N LEU A 1102 -3.43 52.56 115.72
CA LEU A 1102 -4.07 51.35 116.20
C LEU A 1102 -5.41 51.14 115.48
N ILE A 1103 -5.56 50.00 114.82
CA ILE A 1103 -6.81 49.61 114.18
C ILE A 1103 -7.40 48.46 114.97
N CYS A 1104 -8.57 48.67 115.54
CA CYS A 1104 -9.31 47.68 116.30
C CYS A 1104 -10.77 47.63 115.83
N TRP A 1105 -11.46 46.52 116.09
CA TRP A 1105 -12.93 46.58 116.05
C TRP A 1105 -13.46 47.12 117.37
N CYS A 1106 -14.72 47.53 117.38
CA CYS A 1106 -15.40 48.01 118.57
C CYS A 1106 -16.34 46.91 119.09
N ASP A 1107 -15.92 46.16 120.11
CA ASP A 1107 -16.73 45.12 120.76
C ASP A 1107 -17.54 45.63 121.98
N ASP A 1108 -17.25 46.85 122.44
CA ASP A 1108 -18.00 47.57 123.48
C ASP A 1108 -18.32 49.00 123.01
N ASP A 1109 -19.62 49.31 122.84
CA ASP A 1109 -20.09 50.61 122.34
C ASP A 1109 -19.86 51.78 123.29
N ASN A 1110 -19.67 51.53 124.60
CA ASN A 1110 -19.36 52.59 125.56
C ASN A 1110 -17.90 53.01 125.43
N LEU A 1111 -16.98 52.04 125.39
CA LEU A 1111 -15.57 52.29 125.10
C LEU A 1111 -15.39 52.90 123.71
N GLY A 1112 -16.13 52.42 122.71
CA GLY A 1112 -16.07 52.97 121.35
C GLY A 1112 -16.49 54.44 121.24
N ARG A 1113 -17.35 54.94 122.13
CA ARG A 1113 -17.72 56.37 122.19
C ARG A 1113 -16.66 57.21 122.89
N GLU A 1114 -15.99 56.69 123.91
CA GLU A 1114 -14.89 57.40 124.59
C GLU A 1114 -13.65 57.54 123.71
N PHE A 1115 -13.28 56.47 123.00
CA PHE A 1115 -12.09 56.44 122.14
C PHE A 1115 -12.37 56.88 120.69
N GLY A 1116 -13.64 57.15 120.34
CA GLY A 1116 -14.07 57.54 118.99
C GLY A 1116 -13.48 58.85 118.46
N HIS A 1117 -12.96 59.70 119.34
CA HIS A 1117 -12.37 61.00 119.01
C HIS A 1117 -10.85 61.05 119.24
N LEU A 1118 -10.21 59.93 119.56
CA LEU A 1118 -8.78 59.88 119.87
C LEU A 1118 -7.96 59.79 118.56
N ASP A 1119 -7.08 60.76 118.34
CA ASP A 1119 -6.18 60.76 117.18
C ASP A 1119 -5.21 59.56 117.24
N GLY A 1120 -5.25 58.71 116.22
CA GLY A 1120 -4.40 57.52 116.12
C GLY A 1120 -5.08 56.19 116.46
N VAL A 1121 -6.39 56.18 116.76
CA VAL A 1121 -7.20 54.95 116.90
C VAL A 1121 -8.35 54.98 115.88
N ASP A 1122 -8.38 54.00 114.98
CA ASP A 1122 -9.43 53.88 113.95
C ASP A 1122 -10.23 52.57 114.12
N PHE A 1123 -11.55 52.69 114.04
CA PHE A 1123 -12.46 51.55 114.20
C PHE A 1123 -12.90 50.97 112.85
N LEU A 1124 -12.87 49.65 112.71
CA LEU A 1124 -13.42 48.98 111.53
C LEU A 1124 -14.92 49.24 111.36
N CYS A 1125 -15.34 49.55 110.13
CA CYS A 1125 -16.73 49.80 109.78
C CYS A 1125 -17.16 48.98 108.57
N PHE A 1126 -18.13 48.09 108.77
CA PHE A 1126 -18.69 47.23 107.71
C PHE A 1126 -20.01 47.77 107.11
N GLY A 1127 -20.33 49.05 107.34
CA GLY A 1127 -21.50 49.75 106.80
C GLY A 1127 -22.58 50.11 107.83
N GLU A 1128 -23.50 51.01 107.44
CA GLU A 1128 -24.64 51.44 108.27
C GLU A 1128 -25.76 50.39 108.24
N SER A 1129 -25.73 49.44 109.18
CA SER A 1129 -26.90 48.71 109.62
C SER A 1129 -27.20 49.05 111.08
N ALA A 1130 -28.48 48.94 111.48
CA ALA A 1130 -28.97 49.30 112.81
C ALA A 1130 -28.04 48.75 113.91
N HIS A 1131 -27.75 49.55 114.95
CA HIS A 1131 -26.74 49.26 115.98
C HIS A 1131 -26.75 47.80 116.52
N ALA A 1132 -27.91 47.17 116.62
CA ALA A 1132 -28.04 45.78 117.09
C ALA A 1132 -27.54 44.71 116.10
N GLU A 1133 -27.61 44.94 114.79
CA GLU A 1133 -27.11 43.99 113.78
C GLU A 1133 -25.59 44.04 113.68
N ASN A 1134 -24.97 45.20 113.89
CA ASN A 1134 -23.51 45.36 113.78
C ASN A 1134 -22.74 44.53 114.83
N GLN A 1135 -23.24 44.40 116.06
CA GLN A 1135 -22.64 43.55 117.09
C GLN A 1135 -22.73 42.04 116.73
N MET A 1136 -23.89 41.59 116.23
CA MET A 1136 -24.07 40.21 115.78
C MET A 1136 -23.23 39.87 114.55
N LEU A 1137 -23.05 40.82 113.64
CA LEU A 1137 -22.20 40.68 112.46
C LEU A 1137 -20.73 40.56 112.87
N GLN A 1138 -20.25 41.43 113.76
CA GLN A 1138 -18.86 41.42 114.25
C GLN A 1138 -18.51 40.15 115.05
N ALA A 1139 -19.45 39.58 115.80
CA ALA A 1139 -19.24 38.31 116.49
C ALA A 1139 -18.99 37.13 115.51
N LYS A 1140 -19.60 37.14 114.32
CA LYS A 1140 -19.48 36.06 113.33
C LYS A 1140 -18.10 35.97 112.69
N VAL A 1141 -17.43 37.11 112.52
CA VAL A 1141 -16.09 37.22 111.92
C VAL A 1141 -14.99 37.34 112.98
N SER A 1142 -15.31 37.00 114.24
CA SER A 1142 -14.39 37.27 115.34
C SER A 1142 -13.13 36.42 115.30
N VAL A 1143 -13.26 35.18 114.85
CA VAL A 1143 -12.14 34.24 114.82
C VAL A 1143 -11.13 34.66 113.74
N VAL A 1144 -11.58 35.09 112.56
CA VAL A 1144 -10.68 35.55 111.50
C VAL A 1144 -9.92 36.81 111.88
N MET A 1145 -10.56 37.79 112.55
CA MET A 1145 -9.90 39.05 112.90
C MET A 1145 -8.83 38.87 113.97
N GLN A 1146 -9.09 38.07 115.00
CA GLN A 1146 -8.06 37.71 115.99
C GLN A 1146 -6.87 37.01 115.34
N ARG A 1147 -7.12 36.07 114.41
CA ARG A 1147 -6.07 35.35 113.69
C ARG A 1147 -5.26 36.26 112.76
N LEU A 1148 -5.89 37.22 112.12
CA LEU A 1148 -5.24 38.24 111.27
C LEU A 1148 -4.51 39.33 112.09
N GLY A 1149 -4.66 39.33 113.42
CA GLY A 1149 -3.97 40.28 114.30
C GLY A 1149 -4.66 41.63 114.44
N ILE A 1150 -5.98 41.67 114.23
CA ILE A 1150 -6.83 42.85 114.49
C ILE A 1150 -7.39 42.70 115.90
N PRO A 1151 -6.92 43.51 116.88
CA PRO A 1151 -7.33 43.37 118.27
C PRO A 1151 -8.75 43.90 118.53
N ALA A 1152 -9.38 43.39 119.59
CA ALA A 1152 -10.62 43.96 120.11
C ALA A 1152 -10.35 45.24 120.92
N LEU A 1153 -11.28 46.20 120.95
CA LEU A 1153 -11.13 47.40 121.76
C LEU A 1153 -11.01 47.06 123.25
N SER A 1154 -11.80 46.10 123.74
CA SER A 1154 -11.71 45.63 125.14
C SER A 1154 -10.35 44.99 125.50
N GLU A 1155 -9.65 44.41 124.53
CA GLU A 1155 -8.32 43.80 124.71
C GLU A 1155 -7.18 44.83 124.73
N VAL A 1156 -7.39 46.06 124.23
CA VAL A 1156 -6.38 47.13 124.18
C VAL A 1156 -6.66 48.27 125.17
N ALA A 1157 -7.90 48.43 125.60
CA ALA A 1157 -8.31 49.45 126.58
C ALA A 1157 -7.93 49.13 128.03
N TYR A 1158 -7.58 47.86 128.32
CA TYR A 1158 -7.01 47.38 129.59
C TYR A 1158 -5.53 47.09 129.44
#